data_AF-A0A7T4YFW9-F1
#
_entry.id   AF-A0A7T4YFW9-F1
#
_cell.length_a   1.000
_cell.length_b   1.000
_cell.length_c   1.000
_cell.angle_alpha   90.00
_cell.angle_beta   90.00
_cell.angle_gamma   90.00
#
_symmetry.space_group_name_H-M   'P 1'
#
loop_
_entity.id
_entity.type
_entity.pdbx_description
1 polymer ?
#
loop_
_entity_poly.entity_id
_entity_poly.type
_entity_poly.pdbx_seq_one_letter_code
_entity_poly.pdbx_strand_id
1 'polypeptide(L)'
;MRANFKATLLTSTSLLIAGTTSAAQPTHVYVYSRENSTGSKDVMMASLSGIVAKTNPEMFVSTKESMPWLHLYLRKNTDARMHTNPNPAFFVNRYKNQNLINGYIKYDADSINVATSIAGIHRGILVDETTEQIAIDAGLKLIKDVRGKDAEWVFQNYNDQLNKNLIFNQDKNKTYFLRDFAIMNNSFMFYEPPNKDKYLAAQNDHTLVYGWGSSEMEFFGSASRNNLMGVAADWLAPVAPMSKWEADWGKQRTHTKVTKESKPNKHYVAFVMSDGDNVQWLNNYFAWDTKWYGSPNRGNFTMNWDMSPEAPNINPTNFAHIYNSASTGEHKDFFVTAGGHGFTYPSKTPDIQGQMEATLKAMANVDQNVLSVLDEYETDLEKLGAMVSPEQIMGLMFKTGAAYKGNNGQLNWNNGKPILSVKYSLWDGFDTVESVTQDLNSASTDSAHDQTAYTIVNVHPWSGDPMDRMSKITAGLNDNVEMVTLEELFIHMRNNFGKPATDSNTLFAENFESKSNTNGGSGLNWHNSSNTTEDFITDPSKTHTGHTAIGFNQTTTSNPSDISTASDWISDTFSPQDADQVDWSFYYKTDSAATGSVRAQLRAFDSDGNFLGEFNIDLASSKGQWRKIQGQFDIPENTAVLDLRYSSIFLPFQGQFSLDDIRISKVIPEPATAGLVGLAACTLCRRP
;
A
#
# COMPACT_ATOMS: atom_id res chain seq x y z
N MET A 1 -1.03 -45.81 9.84
CA MET A 1 -2.10 -46.16 8.87
C MET A 1 -3.00 -44.94 8.72
N ARG A 2 -3.23 -44.55 7.48
CA ARG A 2 -3.60 -43.20 7.00
C ARG A 2 -4.90 -42.64 7.60
N ALA A 3 -4.84 -41.41 8.12
CA ALA A 3 -5.99 -40.56 8.38
C ALA A 3 -6.24 -39.68 7.15
N ASN A 4 -7.41 -39.83 6.53
CA ASN A 4 -7.85 -39.05 5.38
C ASN A 4 -8.25 -37.63 5.82
N PHE A 5 -7.42 -36.63 5.52
CA PHE A 5 -7.85 -35.24 5.46
C PHE A 5 -8.66 -35.04 4.17
N LYS A 6 -9.99 -34.93 4.30
CA LYS A 6 -10.82 -34.36 3.24
C LYS A 6 -10.67 -32.84 3.33
N ALA A 7 -10.08 -32.26 2.29
CA ALA A 7 -10.09 -30.82 2.04
C ALA A 7 -11.55 -30.38 1.85
N THR A 8 -12.08 -29.64 2.83
CA THR A 8 -13.33 -28.92 2.67
C THR A 8 -13.03 -27.70 1.82
N LEU A 9 -13.50 -27.74 0.57
CA LEU A 9 -13.51 -26.61 -0.35
C LEU A 9 -14.33 -25.49 0.31
N LEU A 10 -13.64 -24.52 0.93
CA LEU A 10 -14.23 -23.27 1.39
C LEU A 10 -14.65 -22.50 0.13
N THR A 11 -15.91 -22.67 -0.28
CA THR A 11 -16.56 -21.76 -1.21
C THR A 11 -16.44 -20.35 -0.65
N SER A 12 -15.81 -19.48 -1.43
CA SER A 12 -15.64 -18.06 -1.17
C SER A 12 -16.99 -17.37 -0.98
N THR A 13 -17.51 -17.40 0.25
CA THR A 13 -18.52 -16.45 0.69
C THR A 13 -17.86 -15.09 0.67
N SER A 14 -18.19 -14.30 -0.36
CA SER A 14 -17.89 -12.88 -0.40
C SER A 14 -18.46 -12.25 0.87
N LEU A 15 -17.60 -11.97 1.85
CA LEU A 15 -17.89 -10.96 2.87
C LEU A 15 -17.92 -9.62 2.12
N LEU A 16 -19.09 -9.35 1.52
CA LEU A 16 -19.53 -7.99 1.26
C LEU A 16 -19.42 -7.28 2.61
N ILE A 17 -18.51 -6.32 2.66
CA ILE A 17 -18.48 -5.32 3.72
C ILE A 17 -19.92 -4.78 3.80
N ALA A 18 -20.58 -5.02 4.93
CA ALA A 18 -21.86 -4.40 5.21
C ALA A 18 -21.64 -2.87 5.17
N GLY A 19 -21.99 -2.22 4.04
CA GLY A 19 -21.94 -0.76 3.91
C GLY A 19 -21.59 -0.13 2.56
N THR A 20 -21.25 -0.86 1.49
CA THR A 20 -21.07 -0.22 0.17
C THR A 20 -22.42 0.02 -0.51
N THR A 21 -23.14 1.05 -0.07
CA THR A 21 -24.17 1.67 -0.91
C THR A 21 -23.55 2.07 -2.25
N SER A 22 -24.24 1.81 -3.37
CA SER A 22 -23.81 2.14 -4.73
C SER A 22 -23.15 3.51 -4.85
N ALA A 23 -22.01 3.58 -5.55
CA ALA A 23 -21.48 4.84 -6.04
C ALA A 23 -22.57 5.59 -6.83
N ALA A 24 -22.54 6.92 -6.76
CA ALA A 24 -23.56 7.79 -7.34
C ALA A 24 -22.93 8.99 -8.04
N GLN A 25 -23.60 9.48 -9.07
CA GLN A 25 -23.23 10.70 -9.79
C GLN A 25 -24.38 11.72 -9.73
N PRO A 26 -24.53 12.48 -8.64
CA PRO A 26 -25.58 13.49 -8.54
C PRO A 26 -25.44 14.59 -9.60
N THR A 27 -26.47 14.76 -10.42
CA THR A 27 -26.55 15.87 -11.41
C THR A 27 -26.94 17.21 -10.77
N HIS A 28 -27.39 17.20 -9.52
CA HIS A 28 -27.63 18.40 -8.73
C HIS A 28 -26.91 18.25 -7.40
N VAL A 29 -26.10 19.24 -7.03
CA VAL A 29 -25.45 19.32 -5.71
C VAL A 29 -25.93 20.57 -4.99
N TYR A 30 -26.60 20.39 -3.86
CA TYR A 30 -27.16 21.46 -3.04
C TYR A 30 -26.18 21.82 -1.92
N VAL A 31 -25.64 23.04 -1.98
CA VAL A 31 -24.55 23.49 -1.12
C VAL A 31 -25.07 24.39 -0.01
N TYR A 32 -24.98 23.92 1.22
CA TYR A 32 -25.18 24.78 2.39
C TYR A 32 -23.94 25.68 2.57
N SER A 33 -24.12 26.99 2.37
CA SER A 33 -23.05 27.96 2.58
C SER A 33 -22.88 28.28 4.08
N ARG A 34 -21.67 28.09 4.58
CA ARG A 34 -21.30 28.32 5.99
C ARG A 34 -20.82 29.74 6.31
N GLU A 35 -20.75 30.63 5.31
CA GLU A 35 -20.11 31.97 5.42
C GLU A 35 -20.68 32.87 6.53
N ASN A 36 -21.88 32.60 7.06
CA ASN A 36 -22.51 33.36 8.15
C ASN A 36 -23.15 32.44 9.22
N SER A 37 -22.63 31.22 9.39
CA SER A 37 -23.24 30.20 10.25
C SER A 37 -22.78 30.27 11.71
N THR A 38 -23.64 29.86 12.63
CA THR A 38 -23.29 29.57 14.03
C THR A 38 -22.98 28.08 14.19
N GLY A 39 -22.23 27.70 15.23
CA GLY A 39 -21.87 26.29 15.47
C GLY A 39 -23.07 25.33 15.42
N SER A 40 -24.22 25.71 15.99
CA SER A 40 -25.43 24.86 16.04
C SER A 40 -26.09 24.64 14.68
N LYS A 41 -26.13 25.65 13.80
CA LYS A 41 -26.64 25.49 12.44
C LYS A 41 -25.75 24.53 11.64
N ASP A 42 -24.45 24.57 11.86
CA ASP A 42 -23.51 23.64 11.23
C ASP A 42 -23.76 22.19 11.70
N VAL A 43 -24.04 21.96 12.99
CA VAL A 43 -24.41 20.63 13.50
C VAL A 43 -25.69 20.12 12.82
N MET A 44 -26.73 20.97 12.75
CA MET A 44 -27.98 20.63 12.08
C MET A 44 -27.74 20.23 10.61
N MET A 45 -26.94 21.01 9.88
CA MET A 45 -26.66 20.73 8.46
C MET A 45 -25.73 19.54 8.24
N ALA A 46 -24.75 19.30 9.10
CA ALA A 46 -23.95 18.07 9.06
C ALA A 46 -24.84 16.83 9.30
N SER A 47 -25.75 16.89 10.28
CA SER A 47 -26.67 15.78 10.53
C SER A 47 -27.61 15.51 9.34
N LEU A 48 -28.13 16.57 8.72
CA LEU A 48 -28.98 16.46 7.54
C LEU A 48 -28.20 15.90 6.35
N SER A 49 -26.97 16.36 6.12
CA SER A 49 -26.06 15.85 5.09
C SER A 49 -25.85 14.34 5.23
N GLY A 50 -25.55 13.87 6.45
CA GLY A 50 -25.38 12.45 6.74
C GLY A 50 -26.63 11.61 6.49
N ILE A 51 -27.81 12.11 6.87
CA ILE A 51 -29.09 11.42 6.62
C ILE A 51 -29.38 11.33 5.11
N VAL A 52 -29.20 12.44 4.39
CA VAL A 52 -29.49 12.56 2.97
C VAL A 52 -28.56 11.66 2.14
N ALA A 53 -27.26 11.64 2.46
CA ALA A 53 -26.24 10.85 1.77
C ALA A 53 -26.48 9.33 1.77
N LYS A 54 -27.32 8.81 2.67
CA LYS A 54 -27.72 7.39 2.67
C LYS A 54 -28.47 6.97 1.41
N THR A 55 -29.13 7.92 0.75
CA THR A 55 -30.00 7.65 -0.40
C THR A 55 -29.70 8.56 -1.58
N ASN A 56 -29.48 9.86 -1.31
CA ASN A 56 -29.21 10.88 -2.31
C ASN A 56 -27.97 11.68 -1.88
N PRO A 57 -26.74 11.36 -2.33
CA PRO A 57 -25.53 12.08 -1.93
C PRO A 57 -25.38 13.46 -2.62
N GLU A 58 -26.45 14.26 -2.60
CA GLU A 58 -26.55 15.57 -3.24
C GLU A 58 -26.40 16.76 -2.27
N MET A 59 -26.54 16.56 -0.96
CA MET A 59 -26.40 17.65 0.02
C MET A 59 -24.95 17.82 0.43
N PHE A 60 -24.38 18.99 0.18
CA PHE A 60 -23.00 19.32 0.47
C PHE A 60 -22.90 20.45 1.51
N VAL A 61 -22.02 20.29 2.50
CA VAL A 61 -21.73 21.34 3.50
C VAL A 61 -20.42 22.03 3.13
N SER A 62 -20.49 23.32 2.78
CA SER A 62 -19.32 24.05 2.27
C SER A 62 -18.30 24.32 3.38
N THR A 63 -17.05 23.90 3.19
CA THR A 63 -15.92 24.34 4.00
C THR A 63 -14.77 24.78 3.08
N LYS A 64 -13.79 25.52 3.61
CA LYS A 64 -12.61 25.91 2.83
C LYS A 64 -11.89 24.66 2.29
N GLU A 65 -11.90 23.60 3.08
CA GLU A 65 -11.28 22.30 2.81
C GLU A 65 -12.07 21.48 1.77
N SER A 66 -13.40 21.51 1.80
CA SER A 66 -14.22 20.64 0.93
C SER A 66 -14.50 21.25 -0.46
N MET A 67 -14.56 22.58 -0.57
CA MET A 67 -14.96 23.27 -1.81
C MET A 67 -14.11 22.93 -3.04
N PRO A 68 -12.77 22.78 -2.96
CA PRO A 68 -11.98 22.39 -4.12
C PRO A 68 -12.40 21.04 -4.71
N TRP A 69 -12.86 20.09 -3.89
CA TRP A 69 -13.34 18.78 -4.34
C TRP A 69 -14.67 18.86 -5.06
N LEU A 70 -15.61 19.67 -4.55
CA LEU A 70 -16.85 19.95 -5.27
C LEU A 70 -16.56 20.58 -6.64
N HIS A 71 -15.65 21.55 -6.71
CA HIS A 71 -15.27 22.14 -7.99
C HIS A 71 -14.63 21.13 -8.94
N LEU A 72 -13.79 20.22 -8.43
CA LEU A 72 -13.23 19.15 -9.24
C LEU A 72 -14.31 18.19 -9.75
N TYR A 73 -15.24 17.79 -8.88
CA TYR A 73 -16.39 16.96 -9.22
C TYR A 73 -17.22 17.60 -10.35
N LEU A 74 -17.59 18.88 -10.22
CA LEU A 74 -18.34 19.61 -11.25
C LEU A 74 -17.59 19.74 -12.58
N ARG A 75 -16.25 19.88 -12.55
CA ARG A 75 -15.43 19.89 -13.78
C ARG A 75 -15.41 18.54 -14.48
N LYS A 76 -15.41 17.44 -13.74
CA LYS A 76 -15.44 16.07 -14.28
C LYS A 76 -16.83 15.63 -14.72
N ASN A 77 -17.87 16.19 -14.11
CA ASN A 77 -19.27 15.87 -14.37
C ASN A 77 -19.98 17.10 -14.94
N THR A 78 -19.83 17.34 -16.24
CA THR A 78 -20.29 18.58 -16.90
C THR A 78 -21.81 18.77 -16.91
N ASP A 79 -22.59 17.73 -16.61
CA ASP A 79 -24.04 17.80 -16.43
C ASP A 79 -24.45 18.16 -15.00
N ALA A 80 -23.53 18.07 -14.03
CA ALA A 80 -23.80 18.41 -12.65
C ALA A 80 -23.96 19.93 -12.47
N ARG A 81 -24.86 20.34 -11.58
CA ARG A 81 -25.16 21.75 -11.27
C ARG A 81 -25.09 21.99 -9.77
N MET A 82 -24.43 23.07 -9.38
CA MET A 82 -24.33 23.51 -7.99
C MET A 82 -25.46 24.50 -7.65
N HIS A 83 -26.12 24.28 -6.51
CA HIS A 83 -27.21 25.11 -5.99
C HIS A 83 -26.90 25.57 -4.57
N THR A 84 -26.39 26.79 -4.40
CA THR A 84 -25.95 27.31 -3.10
C THR A 84 -27.09 28.02 -2.35
N ASN A 85 -27.26 27.71 -1.07
CA ASN A 85 -28.21 28.39 -0.20
C ASN A 85 -27.65 28.47 1.24
N PRO A 86 -27.69 29.63 1.92
CA PRO A 86 -27.22 29.75 3.31
C PRO A 86 -28.30 29.46 4.37
N ASN A 87 -29.56 29.23 3.99
CA ASN A 87 -30.67 29.10 4.93
C ASN A 87 -30.93 27.61 5.28
N PRO A 88 -30.73 27.18 6.54
CA PRO A 88 -31.03 25.80 6.95
C PRO A 88 -32.47 25.38 6.69
N ALA A 89 -33.44 26.29 6.82
CA ALA A 89 -34.86 25.98 6.61
C ALA A 89 -35.15 25.56 5.16
N PHE A 90 -34.36 26.03 4.17
CA PHE A 90 -34.48 25.59 2.79
C PHE A 90 -34.16 24.09 2.67
N PHE A 91 -33.04 23.64 3.24
CA PHE A 91 -32.62 22.24 3.19
C PHE A 91 -33.55 21.34 3.99
N VAL A 92 -33.93 21.75 5.20
CA VAL A 92 -34.85 21.00 6.04
C VAL A 92 -36.19 20.78 5.32
N ASN A 93 -36.79 21.82 4.75
CA ASN A 93 -38.05 21.68 4.02
C ASN A 93 -37.89 20.85 2.73
N ARG A 94 -36.80 21.04 1.99
CA ARG A 94 -36.51 20.25 0.78
C ARG A 94 -36.52 18.75 1.09
N TYR A 95 -35.73 18.33 2.07
CA TYR A 95 -35.53 16.92 2.36
C TYR A 95 -36.66 16.31 3.21
N LYS A 96 -37.38 17.12 3.99
CA LYS A 96 -38.69 16.72 4.55
C LYS A 96 -39.67 16.36 3.44
N ASN A 97 -39.80 17.21 2.40
CA ASN A 97 -40.73 16.99 1.29
C ASN A 97 -40.36 15.77 0.44
N GLN A 98 -39.09 15.35 0.46
CA GLN A 98 -38.63 14.09 -0.14
C GLN A 98 -38.77 12.88 0.79
N ASN A 99 -39.39 13.03 1.97
CA ASN A 99 -39.53 11.99 2.99
C ASN A 99 -38.17 11.40 3.43
N LEU A 100 -37.12 12.24 3.48
CA LEU A 100 -35.77 11.85 3.89
C LEU A 100 -35.52 11.98 5.40
N ILE A 101 -36.27 12.83 6.08
CA ILE A 101 -36.17 13.07 7.52
C ILE A 101 -37.52 12.84 8.22
N ASN A 102 -37.49 12.28 9.42
CA ASN A 102 -38.69 11.90 10.18
C ASN A 102 -39.04 12.92 11.29
N GLY A 103 -38.12 13.80 11.66
CA GLY A 103 -38.26 14.69 12.81
C GLY A 103 -36.90 15.21 13.28
N TYR A 104 -36.82 15.61 14.55
CA TYR A 104 -35.58 16.11 15.16
C TYR A 104 -35.23 15.45 16.50
N ILE A 105 -33.95 15.45 16.83
CA ILE A 105 -33.39 14.94 18.08
C ILE A 105 -32.80 16.12 18.84
N LYS A 106 -33.35 16.36 20.03
CA LYS A 106 -32.95 17.48 20.88
C LYS A 106 -31.72 17.11 21.70
N TYR A 107 -30.69 17.96 21.65
CA TYR A 107 -29.41 17.76 22.33
C TYR A 107 -28.94 19.04 23.04
N ASP A 108 -27.90 18.88 23.87
CA ASP A 108 -27.10 19.94 24.49
C ASP A 108 -25.60 19.66 24.29
N ALA A 109 -24.74 20.56 24.77
CA ALA A 109 -23.29 20.43 24.56
C ALA A 109 -22.71 19.06 25.01
N ASP A 110 -23.29 18.43 26.02
CA ASP A 110 -22.81 17.14 26.55
C ASP A 110 -23.38 15.93 25.79
N SER A 111 -24.57 16.05 25.20
CA SER A 111 -25.28 14.96 24.52
C SER A 111 -25.18 14.98 22.99
N ILE A 112 -24.34 15.84 22.40
CA ILE A 112 -24.17 15.94 20.94
C ILE A 112 -23.75 14.61 20.28
N ASN A 113 -22.83 13.85 20.91
CA ASN A 113 -22.40 12.54 20.42
C ASN A 113 -23.51 11.48 20.56
N VAL A 114 -24.31 11.57 21.62
CA VAL A 114 -25.51 10.73 21.80
C VAL A 114 -26.51 10.96 20.68
N ALA A 115 -26.83 12.23 20.41
CA ALA A 115 -27.74 12.61 19.35
C ALA A 115 -27.22 12.16 17.98
N THR A 116 -25.91 12.34 17.72
CA THR A 116 -25.24 11.90 16.49
C THR A 116 -25.41 10.39 16.28
N SER A 117 -25.17 9.58 17.32
CA SER A 117 -25.24 8.12 17.24
C SER A 117 -26.62 7.60 16.83
N ILE A 118 -27.70 8.24 17.31
CA ILE A 118 -29.07 7.77 17.06
C ILE A 118 -29.75 8.48 15.87
N ALA A 119 -29.18 9.58 15.36
CA ALA A 119 -29.77 10.36 14.26
C ALA A 119 -29.88 9.56 12.96
N GLY A 120 -28.88 8.74 12.67
CA GLY A 120 -28.91 7.85 11.51
C GLY A 120 -30.10 6.88 11.54
N ILE A 121 -30.31 6.23 12.69
CA ILE A 121 -31.36 5.24 12.92
C ILE A 121 -32.74 5.88 12.76
N HIS A 122 -32.94 7.04 13.40
CA HIS A 122 -34.25 7.70 13.43
C HIS A 122 -34.52 8.62 12.24
N ARG A 123 -33.51 8.91 11.41
CA ARG A 123 -33.54 9.96 10.36
C ARG A 123 -33.95 11.30 10.97
N GLY A 124 -33.38 11.61 12.14
CA GLY A 124 -33.68 12.79 12.93
C GLY A 124 -32.56 13.82 12.86
N ILE A 125 -32.86 15.04 12.44
CA ILE A 125 -31.85 16.11 12.43
C ILE A 125 -31.47 16.52 13.86
N LEU A 126 -30.21 16.88 14.08
CA LEU A 126 -29.72 17.35 15.37
C LEU A 126 -30.13 18.81 15.59
N VAL A 127 -30.70 19.06 16.76
CA VAL A 127 -31.27 20.36 17.12
C VAL A 127 -30.97 20.69 18.57
N ASP A 128 -30.43 21.88 18.81
CA ASP A 128 -30.32 22.47 20.15
C ASP A 128 -31.39 23.56 20.35
N GLU A 129 -31.37 24.22 21.50
CA GLU A 129 -32.34 25.29 21.80
C GLU A 129 -32.31 26.45 20.78
N THR A 130 -31.14 26.73 20.18
CA THR A 130 -30.98 27.85 19.23
C THR A 130 -31.52 27.54 17.84
N THR A 131 -31.67 26.26 17.51
CA THR A 131 -32.09 25.78 16.19
C THR A 131 -33.46 25.09 16.20
N GLU A 132 -34.06 24.88 17.38
CA GLU A 132 -35.34 24.19 17.53
C GLU A 132 -36.49 24.86 16.79
N GLN A 133 -36.53 26.19 16.78
CA GLN A 133 -37.58 26.90 16.06
C GLN A 133 -37.56 26.60 14.55
N ILE A 134 -36.39 26.36 13.94
CA ILE A 134 -36.28 25.99 12.52
C ILE A 134 -36.98 24.64 12.26
N ALA A 135 -36.81 23.68 13.17
CA ALA A 135 -37.45 22.36 13.06
C ALA A 135 -38.97 22.45 13.30
N ILE A 136 -39.40 23.24 14.29
CA ILE A 136 -40.82 23.49 14.59
C ILE A 136 -41.51 24.18 13.40
N ASP A 137 -40.92 25.24 12.85
CA ASP A 137 -41.45 25.98 11.71
C ASP A 137 -41.53 25.12 10.45
N ALA A 138 -40.57 24.21 10.26
CA ALA A 138 -40.62 23.19 9.23
C ALA A 138 -41.64 22.07 9.51
N GLY A 139 -42.33 22.08 10.66
CA GLY A 139 -43.32 21.08 11.06
C GLY A 139 -42.73 19.71 11.36
N LEU A 140 -41.49 19.65 11.82
CA LEU A 140 -40.85 18.42 12.30
C LEU A 140 -41.26 18.14 13.75
N LYS A 141 -41.45 16.86 14.08
CA LYS A 141 -41.78 16.42 15.44
C LYS A 141 -40.50 16.11 16.22
N LEU A 142 -40.52 16.37 17.53
CA LEU A 142 -39.51 15.88 18.45
C LEU A 142 -39.57 14.35 18.48
N ILE A 143 -38.51 13.69 18.02
CA ILE A 143 -38.37 12.23 18.07
C ILE A 143 -37.89 11.81 19.45
N LYS A 144 -36.83 12.47 19.92
CA LYS A 144 -36.18 12.15 21.20
C LYS A 144 -35.48 13.38 21.74
N ASP A 145 -35.62 13.61 23.04
CA ASP A 145 -34.75 14.49 23.81
C ASP A 145 -33.69 13.64 24.50
N VAL A 146 -32.42 13.87 24.16
CA VAL A 146 -31.28 13.09 24.69
C VAL A 146 -30.40 13.90 25.63
N ARG A 147 -30.85 15.09 26.06
CA ARG A 147 -30.17 15.85 27.11
C ARG A 147 -30.04 15.02 28.38
N GLY A 148 -28.87 15.09 29.02
CA GLY A 148 -28.53 14.26 30.18
C GLY A 148 -28.36 12.76 29.91
N LYS A 149 -28.26 12.34 28.64
CA LYS A 149 -27.85 10.98 28.25
C LYS A 149 -26.39 10.95 27.86
N ASP A 150 -25.77 9.77 27.95
CA ASP A 150 -24.35 9.55 27.68
C ASP A 150 -24.11 8.36 26.72
N ALA A 151 -22.84 8.03 26.49
CA ALA A 151 -22.44 6.93 25.62
C ALA A 151 -22.94 5.57 26.13
N GLU A 152 -22.96 5.34 27.45
CA GLU A 152 -23.45 4.08 28.01
C GLU A 152 -24.96 3.93 27.75
N TRP A 153 -25.74 5.02 27.83
CA TRP A 153 -27.14 4.99 27.45
C TRP A 153 -27.34 4.61 25.97
N VAL A 154 -26.52 5.15 25.05
CA VAL A 154 -26.56 4.74 23.64
C VAL A 154 -26.27 3.25 23.51
N PHE A 155 -25.19 2.78 24.14
CA PHE A 155 -24.76 1.39 24.07
C PHE A 155 -25.85 0.43 24.57
N GLN A 156 -26.48 0.73 25.70
CA GLN A 156 -27.53 -0.13 26.26
C GLN A 156 -28.82 -0.17 25.43
N ASN A 157 -29.13 0.89 24.68
CA ASN A 157 -30.44 1.03 24.01
C ASN A 157 -30.38 0.84 22.49
N TYR A 158 -29.22 1.02 21.86
CA TYR A 158 -29.08 1.08 20.39
C TYR A 158 -27.96 0.22 19.82
N ASN A 159 -27.09 -0.40 20.63
CA ASN A 159 -25.91 -1.14 20.14
C ASN A 159 -26.21 -2.18 19.06
N ASP A 160 -27.36 -2.86 19.11
CA ASP A 160 -27.76 -3.87 18.11
C ASP A 160 -28.24 -3.28 16.78
N GLN A 161 -28.54 -1.98 16.75
CA GLN A 161 -28.95 -1.24 15.55
C GLN A 161 -27.80 -0.43 14.93
N LEU A 162 -26.67 -0.33 15.64
CA LEU A 162 -25.51 0.44 15.22
C LEU A 162 -24.55 -0.42 14.41
N ASN A 163 -23.83 0.22 13.50
CA ASN A 163 -22.79 -0.41 12.69
C ASN A 163 -21.71 -1.04 13.58
N LYS A 164 -21.30 -2.26 13.23
CA LYS A 164 -20.27 -3.05 13.93
C LYS A 164 -18.91 -3.01 13.27
N ASN A 165 -18.79 -2.32 12.14
CA ASN A 165 -17.55 -2.17 11.38
C ASN A 165 -17.01 -0.73 11.38
N LEU A 166 -17.71 0.20 12.02
CA LEU A 166 -17.34 1.62 12.07
C LEU A 166 -17.79 2.21 13.40
N ILE A 167 -16.83 2.67 14.20
CA ILE A 167 -17.05 3.35 15.47
C ILE A 167 -16.27 4.66 15.52
N PHE A 168 -16.77 5.64 16.29
CA PHE A 168 -16.29 7.02 16.23
C PHE A 168 -15.92 7.56 17.62
N ASN A 169 -14.72 8.11 17.75
CA ASN A 169 -14.23 8.80 18.96
C ASN A 169 -14.03 10.29 18.65
N GLN A 170 -14.94 11.15 19.09
CA GLN A 170 -15.02 12.53 18.61
C GLN A 170 -15.27 13.51 19.75
N ASP A 171 -14.35 14.46 19.98
CA ASP A 171 -14.55 15.52 20.97
C ASP A 171 -15.87 16.27 20.71
N LYS A 172 -16.71 16.38 21.75
CA LYS A 172 -18.01 17.08 21.72
C LYS A 172 -17.90 18.55 21.28
N ASN A 173 -16.74 19.18 21.48
CA ASN A 173 -16.49 20.56 21.04
C ASN A 173 -16.29 20.69 19.53
N LYS A 174 -16.09 19.58 18.81
CA LYS A 174 -16.03 19.57 17.34
C LYS A 174 -17.45 19.48 16.82
N THR A 175 -17.97 20.62 16.38
CA THR A 175 -19.41 20.79 16.12
C THR A 175 -19.87 19.99 14.90
N TYR A 176 -19.27 20.17 13.72
CA TYR A 176 -19.76 19.57 12.47
C TYR A 176 -18.81 18.57 11.80
N PHE A 177 -17.55 18.49 12.25
CA PHE A 177 -16.57 17.55 11.71
C PHE A 177 -17.00 16.11 11.98
N LEU A 178 -16.77 15.20 11.01
CA LEU A 178 -16.99 13.75 11.08
C LEU A 178 -18.44 13.24 11.31
N ARG A 179 -19.33 14.07 11.88
CA ARG A 179 -20.69 13.66 12.31
C ARG A 179 -21.57 13.18 11.18
N ASP A 180 -21.50 13.84 10.04
CA ASP A 180 -22.29 13.46 8.86
C ASP A 180 -21.93 12.04 8.40
N PHE A 181 -20.64 11.69 8.41
CA PHE A 181 -20.15 10.37 8.06
C PHE A 181 -20.59 9.30 9.08
N ALA A 182 -20.54 9.61 10.38
CA ALA A 182 -21.07 8.71 11.42
C ALA A 182 -22.58 8.47 11.29
N ILE A 183 -23.35 9.54 11.02
CA ILE A 183 -24.81 9.48 10.84
C ILE A 183 -25.18 8.69 9.59
N MET A 184 -24.47 8.91 8.49
CA MET A 184 -24.66 8.17 7.24
C MET A 184 -24.46 6.66 7.44
N ASN A 185 -23.50 6.27 8.28
CA ASN A 185 -23.16 4.88 8.53
C ASN A 185 -23.92 4.21 9.69
N ASN A 186 -24.84 4.91 10.37
CA ASN A 186 -25.51 4.41 11.59
C ASN A 186 -24.52 3.99 12.68
N SER A 187 -23.50 4.79 12.92
CA SER A 187 -22.39 4.38 13.79
C SER A 187 -22.45 4.98 15.17
N PHE A 188 -21.86 4.26 16.13
CA PHE A 188 -21.73 4.72 17.51
C PHE A 188 -20.64 5.79 17.61
N MET A 189 -20.97 6.95 18.18
CA MET A 189 -20.03 8.04 18.47
C MET A 189 -19.97 8.31 19.98
N PHE A 190 -18.76 8.33 20.54
CA PHE A 190 -18.49 8.67 21.93
C PHE A 190 -17.25 9.59 22.03
N TYR A 191 -16.88 10.02 23.24
CA TYR A 191 -15.58 10.65 23.47
C TYR A 191 -14.99 10.30 24.82
N GLU A 192 -13.92 9.51 24.81
CA GLU A 192 -13.08 9.15 25.98
C GLU A 192 -13.81 8.87 27.32
N PRO A 193 -14.92 8.09 27.37
CA PRO A 193 -15.45 7.64 28.65
C PRO A 193 -14.50 6.61 29.28
N PRO A 194 -14.47 6.48 30.62
CA PRO A 194 -13.56 5.56 31.31
C PRO A 194 -13.66 4.10 30.86
N ASN A 195 -14.80 3.68 30.32
CA ASN A 195 -15.08 2.31 29.87
C ASN A 195 -15.04 2.15 28.33
N LYS A 196 -14.38 3.06 27.59
CA LYS A 196 -14.40 3.06 26.11
C LYS A 196 -14.03 1.73 25.45
N ASP A 197 -13.08 0.98 26.01
CA ASP A 197 -12.64 -0.32 25.47
C ASP A 197 -13.79 -1.34 25.42
N LYS A 198 -14.79 -1.23 26.30
CA LYS A 198 -16.02 -2.04 26.23
C LYS A 198 -16.76 -1.83 24.90
N TYR A 199 -16.77 -0.61 24.38
CA TYR A 199 -17.45 -0.27 23.13
C TYR A 199 -16.65 -0.74 21.91
N LEU A 200 -15.32 -0.66 22.01
CA LEU A 200 -14.39 -1.15 20.98
C LEU A 200 -14.45 -2.68 20.87
N ALA A 201 -14.38 -3.39 22.00
CA ALA A 201 -14.52 -4.86 22.06
C ALA A 201 -15.89 -5.39 21.57
N ALA A 202 -16.88 -4.51 21.41
CA ALA A 202 -18.21 -4.85 20.89
C ALA A 202 -18.34 -4.64 19.36
N GLN A 203 -17.26 -4.22 18.69
CA GLN A 203 -17.16 -4.16 17.24
C GLN A 203 -16.70 -5.51 16.67
N ASN A 204 -16.83 -5.70 15.36
CA ASN A 204 -16.19 -6.81 14.68
C ASN A 204 -14.68 -6.54 14.60
N ASP A 205 -13.88 -7.60 14.76
CA ASP A 205 -12.42 -7.52 14.63
C ASP A 205 -12.03 -6.95 13.25
N HIS A 206 -10.88 -6.27 13.22
CA HIS A 206 -10.22 -5.71 12.04
C HIS A 206 -11.06 -4.63 11.34
N THR A 207 -11.78 -3.83 12.13
CA THR A 207 -12.60 -2.73 11.64
C THR A 207 -12.11 -1.37 12.17
N LEU A 208 -12.74 -0.27 11.73
CA LEU A 208 -12.14 1.06 11.84
C LEU A 208 -12.72 1.89 12.99
N VAL A 209 -11.82 2.57 13.70
CA VAL A 209 -12.13 3.60 14.72
C VAL A 209 -11.77 4.97 14.14
N TYR A 210 -12.78 5.76 13.79
CA TYR A 210 -12.60 7.10 13.24
C TYR A 210 -12.55 8.16 14.34
N GLY A 211 -11.64 9.14 14.21
CA GLY A 211 -11.62 10.34 15.04
C GLY A 211 -10.27 10.54 15.74
N TRP A 212 -10.30 10.91 17.02
CA TRP A 212 -9.11 11.13 17.84
C TRP A 212 -9.43 10.95 19.32
N GLY A 213 -8.40 10.76 20.15
CA GLY A 213 -8.54 10.56 21.60
C GLY A 213 -7.79 11.59 22.43
N SER A 214 -7.58 11.25 23.70
CA SER A 214 -6.82 12.08 24.64
C SER A 214 -5.32 12.19 24.29
N SER A 215 -4.78 11.20 23.58
CA SER A 215 -3.44 11.22 22.99
C SER A 215 -3.38 10.26 21.80
N GLU A 216 -2.39 10.44 20.92
CA GLU A 216 -2.10 9.53 19.81
C GLU A 216 -1.87 8.09 20.30
N MET A 217 -0.97 7.95 21.27
CA MET A 217 -0.56 6.68 21.85
C MET A 217 -1.75 5.90 22.41
N GLU A 218 -2.65 6.58 23.12
CA GLU A 218 -3.80 5.91 23.72
C GLU A 218 -4.93 5.66 22.72
N PHE A 219 -5.15 6.55 21.74
CA PHE A 219 -6.14 6.33 20.69
C PHE A 219 -5.82 5.09 19.85
N PHE A 220 -4.61 5.04 19.27
CA PHE A 220 -4.18 3.92 18.45
C PHE A 220 -3.88 2.68 19.28
N GLY A 221 -3.34 2.84 20.50
CA GLY A 221 -3.10 1.73 21.41
C GLY A 221 -4.38 1.03 21.86
N SER A 222 -5.43 1.77 22.20
CA SER A 222 -6.73 1.22 22.59
C SER A 222 -7.41 0.50 21.43
N ALA A 223 -7.38 1.07 20.21
CA ALA A 223 -7.86 0.39 19.01
C ALA A 223 -7.11 -0.94 18.77
N SER A 224 -5.77 -0.90 18.77
CA SER A 224 -4.91 -2.07 18.50
C SER A 224 -5.17 -3.22 19.48
N ARG A 225 -5.27 -2.92 20.79
CA ARG A 225 -5.56 -3.92 21.84
C ARG A 225 -6.90 -4.64 21.66
N ASN A 226 -7.84 -4.04 20.92
CA ASN A 226 -9.16 -4.59 20.62
C ASN A 226 -9.27 -5.11 19.18
N ASN A 227 -8.14 -5.41 18.50
CA ASN A 227 -8.08 -5.81 17.09
C ASN A 227 -8.73 -4.79 16.13
N LEU A 228 -8.78 -3.51 16.48
CA LEU A 228 -9.31 -2.46 15.61
C LEU A 228 -8.18 -1.57 15.07
N MET A 229 -8.48 -0.83 14.01
CA MET A 229 -7.52 0.07 13.37
C MET A 229 -8.02 1.52 13.46
N GLY A 230 -7.18 2.42 13.96
CA GLY A 230 -7.53 3.83 14.09
C GLY A 230 -7.41 4.60 12.78
N VAL A 231 -8.24 5.62 12.61
CA VAL A 231 -8.23 6.53 11.47
C VAL A 231 -8.35 7.96 11.99
N ALA A 232 -7.27 8.75 11.89
CA ALA A 232 -7.24 10.11 12.41
C ALA A 232 -8.16 11.03 11.58
N ALA A 233 -9.28 11.44 12.18
CA ALA A 233 -10.38 12.09 11.45
C ALA A 233 -11.21 13.10 12.27
N ASP A 234 -10.75 13.55 13.44
CA ASP A 234 -11.49 14.47 14.32
C ASP A 234 -11.75 15.87 13.73
N TRP A 235 -10.95 16.28 12.75
CA TRP A 235 -11.08 17.47 11.92
C TRP A 235 -11.48 17.15 10.46
N LEU A 236 -11.94 15.93 10.19
CA LEU A 236 -12.44 15.58 8.86
C LEU A 236 -13.68 16.42 8.55
N ALA A 237 -13.56 17.30 7.54
CA ALA A 237 -14.68 18.11 7.07
C ALA A 237 -15.82 17.19 6.61
N PRO A 238 -17.09 17.65 6.63
CA PRO A 238 -18.21 16.83 6.20
C PRO A 238 -17.98 16.20 4.82
N VAL A 239 -17.99 14.87 4.77
CA VAL A 239 -17.63 14.05 3.60
C VAL A 239 -18.72 13.08 3.16
N ALA A 240 -19.82 12.93 3.92
CA ALA A 240 -20.87 11.94 3.64
C ALA A 240 -21.32 11.90 2.17
N PRO A 241 -21.69 13.03 1.50
CA PRO A 241 -22.02 12.99 0.07
C PRO A 241 -20.81 12.57 -0.80
N MET A 242 -19.63 13.13 -0.53
CA MET A 242 -18.41 12.88 -1.32
C MET A 242 -17.97 11.42 -1.26
N SER A 243 -18.11 10.77 -0.12
CA SER A 243 -17.81 9.34 0.06
C SER A 243 -18.62 8.41 -0.84
N LYS A 244 -19.70 8.92 -1.44
CA LYS A 244 -20.58 8.19 -2.37
C LYS A 244 -20.43 8.64 -3.82
N TRP A 245 -19.65 9.68 -4.10
CA TRP A 245 -19.47 10.14 -5.47
C TRP A 245 -18.60 9.17 -6.24
N GLU A 246 -19.07 8.76 -7.41
CA GLU A 246 -18.29 7.90 -8.29
C GLU A 246 -17.03 8.61 -8.79
N ALA A 247 -15.91 7.92 -8.71
CA ALA A 247 -14.65 8.32 -9.31
C ALA A 247 -13.84 7.07 -9.67
N ASP A 248 -13.22 7.08 -10.84
CA ASP A 248 -12.22 6.08 -11.20
C ASP A 248 -10.83 6.61 -10.82
N TRP A 249 -10.21 5.96 -9.84
CA TRP A 249 -8.84 6.26 -9.42
C TRP A 249 -7.79 5.40 -10.12
N GLY A 250 -8.19 4.37 -10.87
CA GLY A 250 -7.28 3.47 -11.56
C GLY A 250 -6.23 2.84 -10.65
N LYS A 251 -5.04 2.67 -11.21
CA LYS A 251 -3.88 2.04 -10.58
C LYS A 251 -2.79 3.06 -10.29
N GLN A 252 -1.91 2.76 -9.33
CA GLN A 252 -0.72 3.55 -9.09
C GLN A 252 0.20 3.47 -10.31
N ARG A 253 0.63 4.63 -10.81
CA ARG A 253 1.28 4.74 -12.14
C ARG A 253 2.80 4.58 -12.13
N THR A 254 3.39 4.41 -10.95
CA THR A 254 4.84 4.57 -10.73
C THR A 254 5.53 3.31 -10.24
N HIS A 255 4.82 2.17 -10.21
CA HIS A 255 5.40 0.86 -9.89
C HIS A 255 6.68 0.60 -10.69
N THR A 256 7.71 0.16 -9.98
CA THR A 256 9.01 -0.19 -10.52
C THR A 256 9.01 -1.65 -10.94
N LYS A 257 9.52 -1.93 -12.15
CA LYS A 257 9.66 -3.30 -12.62
C LYS A 257 10.58 -4.08 -11.67
N VAL A 258 10.15 -5.26 -11.25
CA VAL A 258 10.93 -6.18 -10.39
C VAL A 258 12.25 -6.65 -11.04
N THR A 259 12.40 -6.43 -12.35
CA THR A 259 13.62 -6.67 -13.16
C THR A 259 14.60 -5.51 -13.19
N LYS A 260 14.32 -4.41 -12.47
CA LYS A 260 15.24 -3.29 -12.35
C LYS A 260 16.53 -3.73 -11.66
N GLU A 261 17.63 -3.73 -12.42
CA GLU A 261 18.97 -4.01 -11.89
C GLU A 261 19.51 -2.80 -11.12
N SER A 262 20.27 -3.06 -10.06
CA SER A 262 21.01 -2.02 -9.34
C SER A 262 22.17 -1.51 -10.20
N LYS A 263 22.31 -0.19 -10.28
CA LYS A 263 23.53 0.46 -10.76
C LYS A 263 24.65 0.23 -9.73
N PRO A 264 25.88 -0.12 -10.17
CA PRO A 264 27.02 -0.24 -9.27
C PRO A 264 27.47 1.12 -8.73
N ASN A 265 28.17 1.13 -7.59
CA ASN A 265 28.76 2.32 -6.97
C ASN A 265 27.74 3.43 -6.67
N LYS A 266 26.53 3.06 -6.24
CA LYS A 266 25.47 3.99 -5.84
C LYS A 266 25.09 3.81 -4.36
N HIS A 267 24.72 4.91 -3.72
CA HIS A 267 23.97 4.93 -2.49
C HIS A 267 22.49 5.17 -2.83
N TYR A 268 21.59 4.25 -2.47
CA TYR A 268 20.16 4.39 -2.75
C TYR A 268 19.44 4.99 -1.55
N VAL A 269 18.70 6.06 -1.77
CA VAL A 269 17.93 6.75 -0.73
C VAL A 269 16.47 6.90 -1.12
N ALA A 270 15.57 6.54 -0.20
CA ALA A 270 14.15 6.81 -0.31
C ALA A 270 13.74 7.88 0.72
N PHE A 271 13.17 8.98 0.24
CA PHE A 271 12.56 10.00 1.07
C PHE A 271 11.06 9.75 1.15
N VAL A 272 10.53 9.64 2.36
CA VAL A 272 9.12 9.30 2.62
C VAL A 272 8.50 10.39 3.47
N MET A 273 7.49 11.09 2.94
CA MET A 273 6.69 12.02 3.74
C MET A 273 5.72 11.23 4.62
N SER A 274 5.79 11.46 5.93
CA SER A 274 4.97 10.75 6.93
C SER A 274 3.54 11.28 7.06
N ASP A 275 2.80 10.73 8.01
CA ASP A 275 1.46 11.15 8.46
C ASP A 275 0.35 10.91 7.43
N GLY A 276 0.58 10.08 6.42
CA GLY A 276 -0.45 9.69 5.46
C GLY A 276 -1.56 8.81 6.02
N ASP A 277 -1.44 8.32 7.24
CA ASP A 277 -2.54 7.71 8.00
C ASP A 277 -3.60 8.75 8.42
N ASN A 278 -3.22 10.04 8.42
CA ASN A 278 -4.07 11.17 8.73
C ASN A 278 -4.99 11.51 7.54
N VAL A 279 -6.11 10.80 7.44
CA VAL A 279 -7.06 10.97 6.33
C VAL A 279 -7.71 12.35 6.27
N GLN A 280 -7.86 13.05 7.40
CA GLN A 280 -8.33 14.43 7.38
C GLN A 280 -7.33 15.36 6.71
N TRP A 281 -6.02 15.16 6.87
CA TRP A 281 -5.01 15.93 6.15
C TRP A 281 -5.01 15.62 4.65
N LEU A 282 -5.02 14.32 4.30
CA LEU A 282 -5.11 13.86 2.92
C LEU A 282 -6.33 14.44 2.20
N ASN A 283 -7.48 14.48 2.88
CA ASN A 283 -8.69 15.05 2.33
C ASN A 283 -8.66 16.59 2.31
N ASN A 284 -8.23 17.24 3.40
CA ASN A 284 -8.52 18.67 3.58
C ASN A 284 -7.54 19.61 2.88
N TYR A 285 -6.25 19.27 2.75
CA TYR A 285 -5.26 20.25 2.29
C TYR A 285 -4.14 19.64 1.43
N PHE A 286 -3.79 18.38 1.69
CA PHE A 286 -2.63 17.70 1.12
C PHE A 286 -2.40 17.97 -0.37
N ALA A 287 -3.42 17.74 -1.20
CA ALA A 287 -3.31 17.72 -2.65
C ALA A 287 -3.04 19.09 -3.32
N TRP A 288 -3.41 20.21 -2.68
CA TRP A 288 -3.32 21.54 -3.30
C TRP A 288 -2.53 22.56 -2.51
N ASP A 289 -2.26 22.32 -1.22
CA ASP A 289 -1.42 23.23 -0.46
C ASP A 289 0.01 23.17 -1.02
N THR A 290 0.62 24.33 -1.24
CA THR A 290 1.97 24.45 -1.82
C THR A 290 3.06 23.93 -0.88
N LYS A 291 2.71 23.62 0.37
CA LYS A 291 3.63 23.04 1.35
C LYS A 291 3.95 21.56 1.10
N TRP A 292 3.05 20.79 0.49
CA TRP A 292 3.16 19.33 0.38
C TRP A 292 3.01 18.85 -1.07
N TYR A 293 2.00 18.02 -1.34
CA TYR A 293 1.74 17.51 -2.68
C TYR A 293 1.56 18.68 -3.64
N GLY A 294 0.72 19.67 -3.33
CA GLY A 294 0.53 20.86 -4.18
C GLY A 294 1.75 21.76 -4.41
N SER A 295 2.93 21.43 -3.88
CA SER A 295 4.15 22.21 -4.03
C SER A 295 4.62 22.33 -5.48
N PRO A 296 5.10 23.50 -5.92
CA PRO A 296 5.76 23.66 -7.22
C PRO A 296 7.09 22.88 -7.34
N ASN A 297 7.66 22.42 -6.21
CA ASN A 297 8.85 21.57 -6.23
C ASN A 297 8.53 20.09 -6.50
N ARG A 298 7.25 19.67 -6.41
CA ARG A 298 6.85 18.28 -6.68
C ARG A 298 7.19 17.92 -8.13
N GLY A 299 7.80 16.74 -8.33
CA GLY A 299 8.22 16.26 -9.64
C GLY A 299 9.62 16.70 -10.07
N ASN A 300 10.33 17.51 -9.26
CA ASN A 300 11.76 17.82 -9.49
C ASN A 300 12.70 16.83 -8.79
N PHE A 301 12.17 15.93 -7.97
CA PHE A 301 12.87 14.85 -7.30
C PHE A 301 11.87 13.74 -6.94
N THR A 302 12.35 12.51 -6.80
CA THR A 302 11.50 11.38 -6.43
C THR A 302 11.04 11.51 -4.98
N MET A 303 9.73 11.37 -4.75
CA MET A 303 9.11 11.42 -3.43
C MET A 303 8.24 10.20 -3.19
N ASN A 304 8.30 9.69 -1.96
CA ASN A 304 7.34 8.73 -1.45
C ASN A 304 6.41 9.43 -0.47
N TRP A 305 5.16 9.01 -0.45
CA TRP A 305 4.10 9.57 0.37
C TRP A 305 3.45 8.44 1.16
N ASP A 306 3.49 8.51 2.48
CA ASP A 306 2.55 7.74 3.29
C ASP A 306 1.13 8.07 2.78
N MET A 307 0.28 7.05 2.62
CA MET A 307 -1.11 7.26 2.24
C MET A 307 -1.98 6.10 2.70
N SER A 308 -3.03 6.41 3.46
CA SER A 308 -3.99 5.42 3.95
C SER A 308 -4.82 4.82 2.81
N PRO A 309 -4.95 3.48 2.75
CA PRO A 309 -5.90 2.79 1.87
C PRO A 309 -7.37 3.13 2.12
N GLU A 310 -7.70 3.79 3.23
CA GLU A 310 -9.07 4.22 3.56
C GLU A 310 -9.47 5.53 2.86
N ALA A 311 -8.51 6.31 2.36
CA ALA A 311 -8.75 7.57 1.67
C ALA A 311 -9.86 7.53 0.57
N PRO A 312 -9.94 6.51 -0.31
CA PRO A 312 -11.02 6.43 -1.30
C PRO A 312 -12.41 6.22 -0.67
N ASN A 313 -12.54 5.61 0.52
CA ASN A 313 -13.84 5.46 1.19
C ASN A 313 -14.36 6.78 1.79
N ILE A 314 -13.47 7.77 1.93
CA ILE A 314 -13.80 9.11 2.45
C ILE A 314 -14.11 10.06 1.29
N ASN A 315 -13.24 10.08 0.27
CA ASN A 315 -13.39 10.97 -0.87
C ASN A 315 -12.73 10.35 -2.13
N PRO A 316 -13.49 9.55 -2.91
CA PRO A 316 -13.02 8.97 -4.17
C PRO A 316 -12.49 10.01 -5.17
N THR A 317 -13.11 11.19 -5.23
CA THR A 317 -12.72 12.27 -6.16
C THR A 317 -11.34 12.84 -5.81
N ASN A 318 -11.06 13.02 -4.51
CA ASN A 318 -9.72 13.39 -4.02
C ASN A 318 -8.70 12.32 -4.39
N PHE A 319 -8.98 11.07 -4.06
CA PHE A 319 -8.03 9.99 -4.22
C PHE A 319 -7.66 9.80 -5.70
N ALA A 320 -8.67 9.80 -6.58
CA ALA A 320 -8.47 9.76 -8.01
C ALA A 320 -7.64 10.96 -8.53
N HIS A 321 -7.80 12.16 -7.95
CA HIS A 321 -6.99 13.30 -8.33
C HIS A 321 -5.51 13.10 -8.01
N ILE A 322 -5.22 12.61 -6.81
CA ILE A 322 -3.85 12.34 -6.36
C ILE A 322 -3.18 11.34 -7.31
N TYR A 323 -3.81 10.19 -7.59
CA TYR A 323 -3.24 9.19 -8.51
C TYR A 323 -3.06 9.69 -9.94
N ASN A 324 -4.06 10.39 -10.46
CA ASN A 324 -3.99 10.89 -11.83
C ASN A 324 -2.95 11.99 -12.02
N SER A 325 -2.62 12.75 -10.95
CA SER A 325 -1.68 13.87 -10.99
C SER A 325 -0.28 13.53 -10.44
N ALA A 326 -0.02 12.25 -10.16
CA ALA A 326 1.28 11.74 -9.76
C ALA A 326 2.34 11.97 -10.84
N SER A 327 3.50 12.47 -10.43
CA SER A 327 4.66 12.56 -11.31
C SER A 327 5.13 11.17 -11.70
N THR A 328 5.27 10.93 -13.01
CA THR A 328 5.60 9.61 -13.60
C THR A 328 6.84 9.65 -14.50
N GLY A 329 7.52 10.80 -14.56
CA GLY A 329 8.72 11.00 -15.37
C GLY A 329 9.98 10.43 -14.72
N GLU A 330 11.10 11.11 -14.92
CA GLU A 330 12.38 10.77 -14.27
C GLU A 330 12.27 10.76 -12.74
N HIS A 331 11.52 11.72 -12.20
CA HIS A 331 11.23 11.85 -10.79
C HIS A 331 9.78 11.46 -10.51
N LYS A 332 9.58 10.50 -9.60
CA LYS A 332 8.29 9.86 -9.39
C LYS A 332 7.64 10.26 -8.07
N ASP A 333 6.31 10.32 -8.07
CA ASP A 333 5.51 10.21 -6.84
C ASP A 333 5.15 8.73 -6.63
N PHE A 334 5.46 8.19 -5.45
CA PHE A 334 5.09 6.82 -5.07
C PHE A 334 4.36 6.82 -3.73
N PHE A 335 3.30 6.03 -3.60
CA PHE A 335 2.42 6.01 -2.45
C PHE A 335 2.56 4.69 -1.69
N VAL A 336 2.82 4.82 -0.40
CA VAL A 336 3.13 3.73 0.52
C VAL A 336 1.98 3.59 1.51
N THR A 337 1.59 2.36 1.85
CA THR A 337 0.52 2.11 2.83
C THR A 337 0.94 2.59 4.21
N ALA A 338 0.27 3.62 4.74
CA ALA A 338 0.53 4.13 6.08
C ALA A 338 -0.16 3.24 7.13
N GLY A 339 0.63 2.43 7.84
CA GLY A 339 0.14 1.41 8.77
C GLY A 339 -0.40 0.18 8.03
N GLY A 340 -1.72 0.02 8.01
CA GLY A 340 -2.46 -1.01 7.29
C GLY A 340 -3.70 -0.44 6.60
N HIS A 341 -4.86 -1.12 6.67
CA HIS A 341 -6.13 -0.52 6.23
C HIS A 341 -6.46 0.75 7.05
N GLY A 342 -6.33 0.65 8.38
CA GLY A 342 -6.14 1.80 9.26
C GLY A 342 -4.80 1.71 10.00
N PHE A 343 -4.55 2.65 10.90
CA PHE A 343 -3.36 2.68 11.74
C PHE A 343 -3.49 1.75 12.95
N THR A 344 -2.43 1.02 13.26
CA THR A 344 -2.30 0.18 14.47
C THR A 344 -0.87 0.20 14.97
N TYR A 345 -0.68 -0.14 16.25
CA TYR A 345 0.58 -0.61 16.78
C TYR A 345 0.61 -2.14 16.71
N PRO A 346 1.39 -2.75 15.79
CA PRO A 346 1.44 -4.21 15.62
C PRO A 346 1.76 -4.96 16.92
N SER A 347 2.68 -4.45 17.73
CA SER A 347 3.06 -4.99 19.05
C SER A 347 1.88 -5.13 20.02
N LYS A 348 0.84 -4.31 19.84
CA LYS A 348 -0.38 -4.31 20.68
C LYS A 348 -1.54 -5.04 20.06
N THR A 349 -1.40 -5.56 18.83
CA THR A 349 -2.50 -6.20 18.10
C THR A 349 -2.51 -7.70 18.36
N PRO A 350 -3.51 -8.25 19.06
CA PRO A 350 -3.59 -9.69 19.33
C PRO A 350 -3.58 -10.54 18.06
N ASP A 351 -4.50 -10.26 17.13
CA ASP A 351 -4.66 -10.99 15.87
C ASP A 351 -4.07 -10.22 14.68
N ILE A 352 -2.73 -10.27 14.55
CA ILE A 352 -2.02 -9.64 13.43
C ILE A 352 -2.37 -10.28 12.07
N GLN A 353 -2.78 -11.55 12.06
CA GLN A 353 -3.05 -12.29 10.82
C GLN A 353 -4.36 -11.80 10.21
N GLY A 354 -5.45 -11.76 10.99
CA GLY A 354 -6.71 -11.20 10.52
C GLY A 354 -6.61 -9.72 10.16
N GLN A 355 -5.78 -8.95 10.87
CA GLN A 355 -5.51 -7.55 10.51
C GLN A 355 -4.83 -7.46 9.14
N MET A 356 -3.89 -8.35 8.84
CA MET A 356 -3.23 -8.39 7.54
C MET A 356 -4.16 -8.82 6.42
N GLU A 357 -5.14 -9.69 6.66
CA GLU A 357 -6.17 -10.00 5.66
C GLU A 357 -6.97 -8.75 5.25
N ALA A 358 -7.41 -7.95 6.24
CA ALA A 358 -8.08 -6.68 5.98
C ALA A 358 -7.17 -5.67 5.26
N THR A 359 -5.91 -5.57 5.70
CA THR A 359 -4.90 -4.70 5.10
C THR A 359 -4.62 -5.04 3.64
N LEU A 360 -4.40 -6.32 3.32
CA LEU A 360 -4.15 -6.77 1.95
C LEU A 360 -5.33 -6.48 1.01
N LYS A 361 -6.56 -6.66 1.51
CA LYS A 361 -7.76 -6.31 0.75
C LYS A 361 -7.82 -4.81 0.45
N ALA A 362 -7.55 -3.97 1.45
CA ALA A 362 -7.55 -2.53 1.28
C ALA A 362 -6.43 -2.07 0.33
N MET A 363 -5.21 -2.59 0.49
CA MET A 363 -4.07 -2.32 -0.38
C MET A 363 -4.32 -2.71 -1.83
N ALA A 364 -4.95 -3.87 -2.07
CA ALA A 364 -5.32 -4.30 -3.43
C ALA A 364 -6.32 -3.34 -4.10
N ASN A 365 -7.23 -2.73 -3.34
CA ASN A 365 -8.19 -1.75 -3.86
C ASN A 365 -7.53 -0.43 -4.32
N VAL A 366 -6.36 -0.12 -3.76
CA VAL A 366 -5.62 1.11 -4.07
C VAL A 366 -4.29 0.87 -4.79
N ASP A 367 -3.97 -0.37 -5.18
CA ASP A 367 -2.71 -0.69 -5.88
C ASP A 367 -1.46 -0.23 -5.11
N GLN A 368 -1.42 -0.52 -3.81
CA GLN A 368 -0.26 -0.32 -2.94
C GLN A 368 0.36 -1.67 -2.55
N ASN A 369 1.69 -1.74 -2.43
CA ASN A 369 2.42 -2.98 -2.13
C ASN A 369 3.58 -2.81 -1.13
N VAL A 370 3.78 -1.62 -0.57
CA VAL A 370 4.80 -1.34 0.45
C VAL A 370 4.11 -0.87 1.73
N LEU A 371 4.57 -1.36 2.88
CA LEU A 371 4.08 -0.94 4.21
C LEU A 371 5.01 0.11 4.85
N SER A 372 4.43 1.12 5.48
CA SER A 372 5.09 2.12 6.33
C SER A 372 4.46 2.05 7.72
N VAL A 373 5.10 1.32 8.62
CA VAL A 373 4.51 0.94 9.92
C VAL A 373 5.18 1.72 11.04
N LEU A 374 4.36 2.32 11.90
CA LEU A 374 4.79 2.92 13.16
C LEU A 374 4.39 1.98 14.29
N ASP A 375 5.33 1.71 15.18
CA ASP A 375 5.08 1.03 16.44
C ASP A 375 5.68 1.83 17.60
N GLU A 376 5.35 1.44 18.82
CA GLU A 376 5.96 1.99 20.02
C GLU A 376 7.44 1.58 20.16
N TYR A 377 8.04 1.89 21.31
CA TYR A 377 9.47 1.77 21.55
C TYR A 377 10.01 0.33 21.50
N GLU A 378 9.16 -0.70 21.60
CA GLU A 378 9.56 -2.11 21.49
C GLU A 378 9.33 -2.62 20.06
N THR A 379 10.39 -3.13 19.43
CA THR A 379 10.32 -3.73 18.09
C THR A 379 9.89 -5.19 18.22
N ASP A 380 8.64 -5.49 17.88
CA ASP A 380 8.14 -6.86 17.79
C ASP A 380 8.40 -7.43 16.39
N LEU A 381 9.55 -8.08 16.22
CA LEU A 381 9.95 -8.67 14.92
C LEU A 381 9.04 -9.83 14.49
N GLU A 382 8.35 -10.50 15.41
CA GLU A 382 7.40 -11.56 15.05
C GLU A 382 6.17 -10.95 14.38
N LYS A 383 5.60 -9.90 14.96
CA LYS A 383 4.47 -9.16 14.38
C LYS A 383 4.85 -8.48 13.07
N LEU A 384 6.00 -7.80 13.02
CA LEU A 384 6.49 -7.17 11.78
C LEU A 384 6.81 -8.22 10.70
N GLY A 385 7.36 -9.36 11.09
CA GLY A 385 7.57 -10.52 10.21
C GLY A 385 6.26 -11.04 9.62
N ALA A 386 5.21 -11.17 10.44
CA ALA A 386 3.88 -11.55 9.98
C ALA A 386 3.30 -10.54 8.96
N MET A 387 3.52 -9.24 9.16
CA MET A 387 3.05 -8.20 8.24
C MET A 387 3.74 -8.23 6.87
N VAL A 388 5.04 -8.53 6.81
CA VAL A 388 5.79 -8.55 5.54
C VAL A 388 5.74 -9.91 4.83
N SER A 389 5.29 -10.96 5.52
CA SER A 389 5.23 -12.33 4.98
C SER A 389 4.37 -12.50 3.71
N PRO A 390 3.16 -11.89 3.58
CA PRO A 390 2.32 -12.09 2.39
C PRO A 390 3.01 -11.66 1.10
N GLU A 391 2.93 -12.47 0.03
CA GLU A 391 3.67 -12.28 -1.22
C GLU A 391 3.46 -10.91 -1.87
N GLN A 392 2.27 -10.33 -1.71
CA GLN A 392 1.88 -9.02 -2.22
C GLN A 392 2.66 -7.86 -1.58
N ILE A 393 3.29 -8.07 -0.42
CA ILE A 393 4.09 -7.04 0.26
C ILE A 393 5.54 -7.09 -0.22
N MET A 394 6.02 -5.97 -0.76
CA MET A 394 7.38 -5.82 -1.27
C MET A 394 8.41 -5.75 -0.15
N GLY A 395 8.10 -4.99 0.90
CA GLY A 395 8.96 -4.73 2.06
C GLY A 395 8.24 -3.79 3.05
N LEU A 396 8.88 -3.55 4.20
CA LEU A 396 8.33 -2.74 5.27
C LEU A 396 9.33 -1.66 5.70
N MET A 397 8.90 -0.40 5.67
CA MET A 397 9.54 0.70 6.37
C MET A 397 9.07 0.71 7.81
N PHE A 398 10.01 0.72 8.76
CA PHE A 398 9.71 0.72 10.19
C PHE A 398 10.04 2.06 10.86
N LYS A 399 9.03 2.65 11.49
CA LYS A 399 9.08 3.89 12.26
C LYS A 399 8.94 3.53 13.74
N THR A 400 9.85 4.03 14.58
CA THR A 400 9.74 3.90 16.04
C THR A 400 10.55 5.00 16.75
N GLY A 401 10.28 5.24 18.02
CA GLY A 401 11.01 6.17 18.85
C GLY A 401 10.91 7.62 18.39
N ALA A 402 11.83 8.45 18.90
CA ALA A 402 11.83 9.89 18.64
C ALA A 402 12.03 10.18 17.14
N ALA A 403 11.15 11.01 16.57
CA ALA A 403 11.12 11.37 15.15
C ALA A 403 11.21 10.18 14.19
N TYR A 404 10.66 9.03 14.60
CA TYR A 404 10.59 7.79 13.83
C TYR A 404 11.92 7.09 13.54
N LYS A 405 13.07 7.63 13.98
CA LYS A 405 14.42 7.10 13.71
C LYS A 405 15.04 6.33 14.88
N GLY A 406 14.23 5.78 15.79
CA GLY A 406 14.67 5.13 17.02
C GLY A 406 15.62 3.94 16.82
N ASN A 407 15.46 3.21 15.71
CA ASN A 407 16.31 2.05 15.37
C ASN A 407 17.47 2.39 14.41
N ASN A 408 17.67 3.67 14.07
CA ASN A 408 18.85 4.18 13.35
C ASN A 408 19.22 3.40 12.07
N GLY A 409 18.24 3.09 11.21
CA GLY A 409 18.50 2.40 9.94
C GLY A 409 18.77 0.90 10.07
N GLN A 410 18.49 0.28 11.21
CA GLN A 410 18.54 -1.17 11.37
C GLN A 410 17.67 -1.88 10.32
N LEU A 411 18.24 -2.95 9.76
CA LEU A 411 17.61 -3.84 8.79
C LEU A 411 17.39 -5.22 9.42
N ASN A 412 16.19 -5.76 9.26
CA ASN A 412 15.84 -7.14 9.56
C ASN A 412 15.26 -7.82 8.32
N TRP A 413 15.43 -9.12 8.21
CA TRP A 413 14.90 -9.91 7.08
C TRP A 413 13.86 -10.90 7.58
N ASN A 414 12.76 -11.03 6.84
CA ASN A 414 11.77 -12.08 7.04
C ASN A 414 11.49 -12.77 5.72
N ASN A 415 11.89 -14.05 5.59
CA ASN A 415 11.77 -14.84 4.35
C ASN A 415 12.32 -14.11 3.11
N GLY A 416 13.47 -13.45 3.27
CA GLY A 416 14.13 -12.70 2.20
C GLY A 416 13.44 -11.37 1.83
N LYS A 417 12.51 -10.86 2.64
CA LYS A 417 11.93 -9.51 2.49
C LYS A 417 12.44 -8.56 3.57
N PRO A 418 12.76 -7.30 3.22
CA PRO A 418 13.37 -6.35 4.14
C PRO A 418 12.33 -5.67 5.05
N ILE A 419 12.69 -5.54 6.32
CA ILE A 419 12.12 -4.63 7.31
C ILE A 419 13.21 -3.61 7.63
N LEU A 420 13.15 -2.44 7.02
CA LEU A 420 14.17 -1.40 7.14
C LEU A 420 13.64 -0.23 7.97
N SER A 421 14.32 0.10 9.06
CA SER A 421 13.95 1.25 9.87
C SER A 421 14.44 2.57 9.31
N VAL A 422 13.79 3.67 9.71
CA VAL A 422 14.23 5.03 9.35
C VAL A 422 15.60 5.32 9.96
N LYS A 423 16.52 5.86 9.13
CA LYS A 423 17.86 6.24 9.58
C LYS A 423 17.96 7.73 9.90
N TYR A 424 17.40 8.58 9.06
CA TYR A 424 17.38 10.03 9.23
C TYR A 424 15.94 10.57 9.18
N SER A 425 15.70 11.70 9.84
CA SER A 425 14.38 12.33 9.94
C SER A 425 14.52 13.83 9.83
N LEU A 426 14.03 14.39 8.72
CA LEU A 426 13.89 15.83 8.49
C LEU A 426 12.72 16.36 9.31
N TRP A 427 12.96 16.51 10.60
CA TRP A 427 12.02 16.98 11.61
C TRP A 427 12.69 18.07 12.42
N ASP A 428 11.99 19.18 12.67
CA ASP A 428 12.52 20.29 13.48
C ASP A 428 12.99 19.82 14.86
N GLY A 429 14.26 20.10 15.18
CA GLY A 429 14.90 19.63 16.41
C GLY A 429 15.64 18.29 16.28
N PHE A 430 15.60 17.65 15.11
CA PHE A 430 16.33 16.42 14.78
C PHE A 430 17.36 16.68 13.67
N ASP A 431 17.30 15.98 12.54
CA ASP A 431 18.28 16.11 11.47
C ASP A 431 17.98 17.33 10.59
N THR A 432 19.03 18.02 10.12
CA THR A 432 18.91 19.21 9.26
C THR A 432 19.16 18.86 7.79
N VAL A 433 18.83 19.79 6.88
CA VAL A 433 19.17 19.67 5.46
C VAL A 433 20.66 19.42 5.27
N GLU A 434 21.50 20.18 5.97
CA GLU A 434 22.96 20.10 5.86
C GLU A 434 23.48 18.75 6.38
N SER A 435 23.04 18.30 7.56
CA SER A 435 23.53 17.04 8.13
C SER A 435 23.10 15.84 7.30
N VAL A 436 21.83 15.79 6.86
CA VAL A 436 21.33 14.69 6.01
C VAL A 436 22.06 14.66 4.68
N THR A 437 22.27 15.82 4.04
CA THR A 437 23.00 15.88 2.76
C THR A 437 24.44 15.38 2.90
N GLN A 438 25.15 15.83 3.95
CA GLN A 438 26.52 15.40 4.22
C GLN A 438 26.61 13.89 4.49
N ASP A 439 25.70 13.37 5.30
CA ASP A 439 25.66 11.96 5.68
C ASP A 439 25.37 11.06 4.49
N LEU A 440 24.39 11.43 3.64
CA LEU A 440 24.08 10.68 2.43
C LEU A 440 25.24 10.68 1.43
N ASN A 441 25.92 11.82 1.27
CA ASN A 441 27.10 11.92 0.40
C ASN A 441 28.31 11.13 0.90
N SER A 442 28.37 10.85 2.21
CA SER A 442 29.46 10.11 2.85
C SER A 442 29.13 8.62 3.08
N ALA A 443 27.90 8.21 2.79
CA ALA A 443 27.45 6.84 2.98
C ALA A 443 28.13 5.88 2.00
N SER A 444 28.07 4.58 2.32
CA SER A 444 28.57 3.54 1.44
C SER A 444 27.86 3.60 0.08
N THR A 445 28.65 3.46 -0.97
CA THR A 445 28.16 3.36 -2.35
C THR A 445 28.25 1.92 -2.88
N ASP A 446 28.64 0.99 -2.02
CA ASP A 446 28.77 -0.40 -2.37
C ASP A 446 27.40 -1.11 -2.30
N SER A 447 26.45 -0.69 -3.13
CA SER A 447 25.08 -1.19 -3.15
C SER A 447 24.96 -2.71 -3.38
N ALA A 448 26.01 -3.30 -3.95
CA ALA A 448 26.07 -4.72 -4.25
C ALA A 448 26.69 -5.54 -3.12
N HIS A 449 27.17 -4.97 -2.01
CA HIS A 449 27.74 -5.79 -0.92
C HIS A 449 27.48 -5.22 0.47
N ASP A 450 27.17 -3.93 0.56
CA ASP A 450 26.99 -3.22 1.81
C ASP A 450 25.53 -2.77 1.96
N GLN A 451 24.81 -3.42 2.87
CA GLN A 451 23.42 -3.09 3.18
C GLN A 451 23.27 -1.64 3.70
N THR A 452 24.35 -1.01 4.20
CA THR A 452 24.32 0.40 4.63
C THR A 452 24.31 1.40 3.46
N ALA A 453 24.46 0.91 2.22
CA ALA A 453 24.27 1.69 1.00
C ALA A 453 22.79 1.97 0.66
N TYR A 454 21.86 1.56 1.53
CA TYR A 454 20.43 1.79 1.41
C TYR A 454 19.95 2.58 2.62
N THR A 455 19.22 3.67 2.38
CA THR A 455 18.76 4.55 3.46
C THR A 455 17.33 5.02 3.25
N ILE A 456 16.55 5.00 4.32
CA ILE A 456 15.24 5.66 4.39
C ILE A 456 15.39 6.95 5.20
N VAL A 457 14.90 8.04 4.63
CA VAL A 457 14.79 9.34 5.27
C VAL A 457 13.32 9.69 5.45
N ASN A 458 12.89 9.90 6.69
CA ASN A 458 11.58 10.45 7.00
C ASN A 458 11.55 11.95 6.70
N VAL A 459 10.48 12.42 6.06
CA VAL A 459 10.21 13.84 5.80
C VAL A 459 8.98 14.23 6.58
N HIS A 460 9.15 14.97 7.67
CA HIS A 460 8.04 15.34 8.54
C HIS A 460 7.21 16.48 7.91
N PRO A 461 5.90 16.29 7.64
CA PRO A 461 5.10 17.26 6.90
C PRO A 461 4.88 18.58 7.65
N TRP A 462 4.98 18.58 8.98
CA TRP A 462 4.67 19.75 9.81
C TRP A 462 5.88 20.67 10.05
N SER A 463 7.11 20.22 9.73
CA SER A 463 8.35 20.92 10.05
C SER A 463 8.89 21.78 8.90
N GLY A 464 9.00 23.10 9.16
CA GLY A 464 9.38 24.08 8.13
C GLY A 464 8.55 23.96 6.85
N ASP A 465 9.18 24.24 5.71
CA ASP A 465 8.69 23.84 4.38
C ASP A 465 9.42 22.56 3.95
N PRO A 466 8.75 21.39 3.95
CA PRO A 466 9.40 20.12 3.66
C PRO A 466 9.84 20.01 2.20
N MET A 467 9.10 20.58 1.25
CA MET A 467 9.41 20.45 -0.17
C MET A 467 10.55 21.38 -0.60
N ASP A 468 10.66 22.57 0.01
CA ASP A 468 11.85 23.41 -0.14
C ASP A 468 13.10 22.77 0.47
N ARG A 469 12.98 22.08 1.61
CA ARG A 469 14.08 21.31 2.21
C ARG A 469 14.55 20.21 1.27
N MET A 470 13.60 19.47 0.69
CA MET A 470 13.91 18.46 -0.32
C MET A 470 14.64 19.06 -1.52
N SER A 471 14.19 20.19 -2.05
CA SER A 471 14.89 20.86 -3.16
C SER A 471 16.34 21.23 -2.82
N LYS A 472 16.62 21.64 -1.57
CA LYS A 472 17.99 21.96 -1.12
C LYS A 472 18.85 20.72 -0.95
N ILE A 473 18.29 19.63 -0.44
CA ILE A 473 19.00 18.35 -0.33
C ILE A 473 19.37 17.87 -1.73
N THR A 474 18.40 17.79 -2.64
CA THR A 474 18.63 17.34 -4.02
C THR A 474 19.73 18.15 -4.71
N ALA A 475 19.79 19.47 -4.50
CA ALA A 475 20.84 20.32 -5.06
C ALA A 475 22.25 20.07 -4.48
N GLY A 476 22.35 19.46 -3.29
CA GLY A 476 23.60 19.18 -2.60
C GLY A 476 24.06 17.71 -2.65
N LEU A 477 23.25 16.80 -3.22
CA LEU A 477 23.62 15.40 -3.36
C LEU A 477 24.67 15.21 -4.46
N ASN A 478 25.62 14.32 -4.20
CA ASN A 478 26.61 13.88 -5.17
C ASN A 478 26.00 12.92 -6.20
N ASP A 479 26.61 12.81 -7.38
CA ASP A 479 26.17 11.91 -8.47
C ASP A 479 26.06 10.44 -8.05
N ASN A 480 26.79 10.02 -7.00
CA ASN A 480 26.76 8.66 -6.48
C ASN A 480 25.57 8.38 -5.54
N VAL A 481 24.75 9.38 -5.20
CA VAL A 481 23.50 9.20 -4.44
C VAL A 481 22.31 9.18 -5.39
N GLU A 482 21.52 8.11 -5.37
CA GLU A 482 20.35 7.93 -6.21
C GLU A 482 19.07 8.02 -5.37
N MET A 483 18.24 9.03 -5.64
CA MET A 483 16.92 9.16 -5.03
C MET A 483 15.91 8.25 -5.75
N VAL A 484 15.40 7.25 -5.03
CA VAL A 484 14.50 6.22 -5.59
C VAL A 484 13.18 6.15 -4.83
N THR A 485 12.20 5.49 -5.43
CA THR A 485 10.98 5.11 -4.72
C THR A 485 11.32 4.06 -3.66
N LEU A 486 10.52 3.95 -2.61
CA LEU A 486 10.72 2.97 -1.55
C LEU A 486 10.54 1.55 -2.07
N GLU A 487 9.64 1.34 -3.03
CA GLU A 487 9.52 0.07 -3.74
C GLU A 487 10.79 -0.27 -4.53
N GLU A 488 11.34 0.69 -5.28
CA GLU A 488 12.60 0.48 -6.01
C GLU A 488 13.76 0.18 -5.05
N LEU A 489 13.83 0.88 -3.92
CA LEU A 489 14.82 0.61 -2.86
C LEU A 489 14.70 -0.84 -2.38
N PHE A 490 13.48 -1.33 -2.09
CA PHE A 490 13.27 -2.71 -1.67
C PHE A 490 13.49 -3.74 -2.78
N ILE A 491 13.23 -3.41 -4.05
CA ILE A 491 13.58 -4.29 -5.18
C ILE A 491 15.11 -4.47 -5.24
N HIS A 492 15.88 -3.39 -5.16
CA HIS A 492 17.35 -3.47 -5.15
C HIS A 492 17.86 -4.29 -3.98
N MET A 493 17.36 -4.04 -2.76
CA MET A 493 17.74 -4.81 -1.58
C MET A 493 17.39 -6.29 -1.72
N ARG A 494 16.21 -6.62 -2.25
CA ARG A 494 15.76 -8.01 -2.41
C ARG A 494 16.58 -8.75 -3.47
N ASN A 495 16.91 -8.09 -4.56
CA ASN A 495 17.73 -8.69 -5.61
C ASN A 495 19.16 -8.93 -5.14
N ASN A 496 19.70 -8.06 -4.28
CA ASN A 496 21.08 -8.14 -3.81
C ASN A 496 21.24 -9.01 -2.55
N PHE A 497 20.32 -8.97 -1.59
CA PHE A 497 20.54 -9.58 -0.27
C PHE A 497 19.40 -10.52 0.20
N GLY A 498 18.31 -10.60 -0.56
CA GLY A 498 17.07 -11.22 -0.12
C GLY A 498 16.50 -12.20 -1.13
N LYS A 499 15.20 -12.48 -0.99
CA LYS A 499 14.44 -13.24 -1.98
C LYS A 499 14.08 -12.27 -3.12
N PRO A 500 14.41 -12.56 -4.38
CA PRO A 500 14.12 -11.67 -5.51
C PRO A 500 12.66 -11.23 -5.53
N ALA A 501 12.42 -9.98 -5.91
CA ALA A 501 11.05 -9.49 -6.10
C ALA A 501 10.37 -10.26 -7.24
N THR A 502 9.09 -10.60 -7.09
CA THR A 502 8.31 -11.29 -8.12
C THR A 502 7.07 -10.48 -8.42
N ASP A 503 6.66 -10.48 -9.69
CA ASP A 503 5.39 -9.92 -10.14
C ASP A 503 4.48 -11.03 -10.71
N SER A 504 3.28 -10.67 -11.20
CA SER A 504 2.34 -11.63 -11.80
C SER A 504 2.89 -12.36 -13.04
N ASN A 505 4.00 -11.89 -13.59
CA ASN A 505 4.63 -12.44 -14.78
C ASN A 505 5.85 -13.29 -14.42
N THR A 506 6.35 -13.25 -13.19
CA THR A 506 7.50 -14.04 -12.78
C THR A 506 7.06 -15.45 -12.40
N LEU A 507 7.56 -16.46 -13.12
CA LEU A 507 7.27 -17.87 -12.86
C LEU A 507 8.32 -18.51 -11.93
N PHE A 508 9.57 -18.08 -12.07
CA PHE A 508 10.69 -18.56 -11.28
C PHE A 508 11.72 -17.44 -11.09
N ALA A 509 12.25 -17.28 -9.88
CA ALA A 509 13.35 -16.36 -9.59
C ALA A 509 14.22 -16.90 -8.45
N GLU A 510 15.53 -16.93 -8.65
CA GLU A 510 16.51 -17.43 -7.68
C GLU A 510 17.83 -16.65 -7.80
N ASN A 511 18.29 -16.13 -6.67
CA ASN A 511 19.58 -15.44 -6.50
C ASN A 511 20.41 -16.05 -5.36
N PHE A 512 19.94 -17.14 -4.73
CA PHE A 512 20.62 -17.89 -3.68
C PHE A 512 20.87 -17.16 -2.34
N GLU A 513 20.54 -15.86 -2.23
CA GLU A 513 20.85 -15.05 -1.04
C GLU A 513 20.05 -15.40 0.20
N SER A 514 18.79 -15.78 0.00
CA SER A 514 17.88 -16.08 1.12
C SER A 514 18.16 -17.44 1.79
N LYS A 515 19.10 -18.23 1.25
CA LYS A 515 19.38 -19.60 1.69
C LYS A 515 20.75 -19.64 2.38
N SER A 516 20.73 -19.64 3.71
CA SER A 516 21.95 -19.76 4.50
C SER A 516 22.57 -21.14 4.32
N ASN A 517 23.90 -21.16 4.35
CA ASN A 517 24.76 -22.33 4.24
C ASN A 517 24.55 -23.28 5.44
N THR A 518 23.41 -23.98 5.51
CA THR A 518 23.25 -25.11 6.42
C THR A 518 24.02 -26.28 5.84
N ASN A 519 25.25 -26.47 6.33
CA ASN A 519 26.10 -27.62 6.05
C ASN A 519 25.26 -28.92 5.97
N GLY A 520 25.08 -29.43 4.75
CA GLY A 520 24.67 -30.82 4.50
C GLY A 520 23.19 -31.15 4.35
N GLY A 521 22.30 -30.22 3.94
CA GLY A 521 20.89 -30.56 3.71
C GLY A 521 20.18 -29.73 2.63
N SER A 522 19.71 -30.45 1.60
CA SER A 522 18.62 -30.23 0.61
C SER A 522 17.58 -29.09 0.80
N GLY A 523 17.97 -27.87 1.17
CA GLY A 523 17.06 -26.72 1.28
C GLY A 523 16.91 -25.88 0.01
N LEU A 524 17.65 -26.24 -1.04
CA LEU A 524 17.47 -25.68 -2.37
C LEU A 524 16.33 -26.44 -3.06
N ASN A 525 15.46 -25.71 -3.77
CA ASN A 525 14.52 -26.26 -4.75
C ASN A 525 15.30 -26.77 -5.98
N TRP A 526 16.35 -27.55 -5.74
CA TRP A 526 17.31 -28.05 -6.70
C TRP A 526 17.78 -29.44 -6.27
N HIS A 527 18.07 -30.27 -7.26
CA HIS A 527 18.44 -31.67 -7.13
C HIS A 527 19.70 -31.91 -7.96
N ASN A 528 20.61 -32.71 -7.42
CA ASN A 528 21.88 -32.98 -8.05
C ASN A 528 22.14 -34.49 -8.19
N SER A 529 22.90 -34.89 -9.20
CA SER A 529 23.33 -36.29 -9.37
C SER A 529 24.36 -36.69 -8.30
N SER A 530 24.52 -37.99 -7.99
CA SER A 530 25.37 -38.46 -6.88
C SER A 530 26.86 -38.05 -6.92
N ASN A 531 27.35 -37.54 -8.05
CA ASN A 531 28.76 -37.20 -8.28
C ASN A 531 29.04 -35.69 -8.29
N THR A 532 28.05 -34.84 -7.95
CA THR A 532 28.20 -33.39 -7.78
C THR A 532 28.32 -32.99 -6.33
N THR A 533 29.29 -32.12 -6.02
CA THR A 533 29.27 -31.32 -4.79
C THR A 533 28.82 -29.90 -5.13
N GLU A 534 27.75 -29.45 -4.50
CA GLU A 534 27.34 -28.05 -4.50
C GLU A 534 28.28 -27.24 -3.63
N ASP A 535 28.68 -26.07 -4.13
CA ASP A 535 29.51 -25.13 -3.39
C ASP A 535 28.81 -23.77 -3.39
N PHE A 536 28.36 -23.32 -2.22
CA PHE A 536 27.86 -21.96 -2.06
C PHE A 536 29.06 -21.01 -2.08
N ILE A 537 29.27 -20.36 -3.21
CA ILE A 537 30.33 -19.38 -3.40
C ILE A 537 29.86 -18.10 -2.73
N THR A 538 30.34 -17.85 -1.51
CA THR A 538 29.99 -16.64 -0.73
C THR A 538 31.09 -15.58 -0.74
N ASP A 539 32.18 -15.82 -1.47
CA ASP A 539 33.29 -14.88 -1.66
C ASP A 539 32.86 -13.80 -2.68
N PRO A 540 32.67 -12.53 -2.24
CA PRO A 540 32.20 -11.46 -3.12
C PRO A 540 33.07 -11.20 -4.34
N SER A 541 34.36 -11.55 -4.27
CA SER A 541 35.27 -11.39 -5.41
C SER A 541 35.03 -12.42 -6.53
N LYS A 542 34.20 -13.43 -6.27
CA LYS A 542 33.99 -14.57 -7.17
C LYS A 542 32.60 -14.64 -7.76
N THR A 543 31.63 -13.86 -7.27
CA THR A 543 30.21 -13.92 -7.65
C THR A 543 29.79 -12.76 -8.53
N HIS A 544 28.58 -12.81 -9.10
CA HIS A 544 28.18 -11.90 -10.18
C HIS A 544 27.88 -10.50 -9.62
N THR A 545 27.03 -10.48 -8.59
CA THR A 545 26.68 -9.32 -7.78
C THR A 545 27.55 -9.18 -6.55
N GLY A 546 28.58 -10.05 -6.41
CA GLY A 546 29.43 -10.17 -5.23
C GLY A 546 28.72 -10.72 -3.98
N HIS A 547 27.63 -11.44 -4.19
CA HIS A 547 26.91 -12.16 -3.15
C HIS A 547 27.06 -13.69 -3.26
N THR A 548 26.03 -14.47 -2.95
CA THR A 548 26.03 -15.93 -2.97
C THR A 548 25.74 -16.43 -4.38
N ALA A 549 26.74 -16.96 -5.06
CA ALA A 549 26.51 -17.75 -6.27
C ALA A 549 26.56 -19.24 -5.93
N ILE A 550 25.95 -20.06 -6.77
CA ILE A 550 26.08 -21.51 -6.65
C ILE A 550 27.13 -22.03 -7.63
N GLY A 551 28.06 -22.85 -7.13
CA GLY A 551 29.13 -23.47 -7.88
C GLY A 551 28.95 -24.99 -8.00
N PHE A 552 29.20 -25.51 -9.20
CA PHE A 552 29.25 -26.94 -9.52
C PHE A 552 30.68 -27.28 -9.92
N ASN A 553 31.32 -28.11 -9.10
CA ASN A 553 32.68 -28.57 -9.34
C ASN A 553 32.64 -29.94 -10.02
N GLN A 554 33.30 -30.07 -11.17
CA GLN A 554 33.58 -31.37 -11.77
C GLN A 554 35.05 -31.75 -11.60
N THR A 555 35.27 -32.84 -10.86
CA THR A 555 36.61 -33.36 -10.60
C THR A 555 37.15 -34.12 -11.81
N THR A 556 38.46 -34.04 -11.95
CA THR A 556 39.24 -34.59 -13.07
C THR A 556 39.10 -36.11 -13.18
N THR A 557 38.63 -36.60 -14.32
CA THR A 557 39.05 -37.92 -14.81
C THR A 557 40.08 -37.69 -15.92
N SER A 558 41.04 -38.61 -16.06
CA SER A 558 42.08 -38.57 -17.10
C SER A 558 41.54 -38.77 -18.52
N ASN A 559 40.22 -38.96 -18.67
CA ASN A 559 39.55 -39.19 -19.93
C ASN A 559 38.35 -38.22 -20.10
N PRO A 560 38.44 -37.22 -21.00
CA PRO A 560 37.33 -36.31 -21.32
C PRO A 560 36.07 -36.99 -21.86
N SER A 561 36.14 -38.27 -22.25
CA SER A 561 34.98 -39.05 -22.71
C SER A 561 34.35 -39.89 -21.60
N ASP A 562 34.83 -39.81 -20.35
CA ASP A 562 34.29 -40.55 -19.21
C ASP A 562 33.10 -39.79 -18.60
N ILE A 563 31.89 -40.13 -19.04
CA ILE A 563 30.64 -39.55 -18.55
C ILE A 563 30.25 -40.06 -17.16
N SER A 564 31.02 -40.96 -16.53
CA SER A 564 30.72 -41.46 -15.17
C SER A 564 30.84 -40.38 -14.10
N THR A 565 31.54 -39.27 -14.38
CA THR A 565 31.60 -38.06 -13.55
C THR A 565 30.71 -36.94 -14.04
N ALA A 566 29.96 -37.15 -15.12
CA ALA A 566 29.04 -36.16 -15.63
C ALA A 566 27.87 -35.95 -14.66
N SER A 567 27.34 -34.73 -14.70
CA SER A 567 26.59 -34.17 -13.60
C SER A 567 25.35 -33.44 -14.10
N ASP A 568 24.24 -33.66 -13.41
CA ASP A 568 23.01 -32.90 -13.58
C ASP A 568 22.73 -32.07 -12.33
N TRP A 569 22.31 -30.84 -12.56
CA TRP A 569 21.72 -29.99 -11.55
C TRP A 569 20.39 -29.45 -12.04
N ILE A 570 19.31 -29.84 -11.37
CA ILE A 570 17.93 -29.72 -11.83
C ILE A 570 17.10 -28.98 -10.79
N SER A 571 16.29 -27.99 -11.16
CA SER A 571 15.40 -27.33 -10.20
C SER A 571 14.21 -28.23 -9.83
N ASP A 572 13.53 -27.92 -8.73
CA ASP A 572 12.15 -28.37 -8.54
C ASP A 572 11.30 -27.89 -9.72
N THR A 573 10.23 -28.62 -9.98
CA THR A 573 9.27 -28.25 -11.01
C THR A 573 8.43 -27.04 -10.56
N PHE A 574 8.16 -26.12 -11.49
CA PHE A 574 7.27 -24.97 -11.27
C PHE A 574 6.19 -24.90 -12.35
N SER A 575 5.05 -24.29 -12.04
CA SER A 575 3.93 -24.20 -12.98
C SER A 575 4.19 -23.12 -14.04
N PRO A 576 3.92 -23.38 -15.33
CA PRO A 576 3.90 -22.35 -16.37
C PRO A 576 2.73 -21.37 -16.23
N GLN A 577 1.77 -21.66 -15.33
CA GLN A 577 0.51 -20.95 -15.20
C GLN A 577 -0.24 -20.91 -16.54
N ASP A 578 -0.62 -19.72 -17.01
CA ASP A 578 -1.29 -19.44 -18.29
C ASP A 578 -0.33 -18.96 -19.39
N ALA A 579 0.98 -19.20 -19.24
CA ALA A 579 1.98 -18.72 -20.21
C ALA A 579 2.08 -19.65 -21.43
N ASP A 580 1.98 -19.07 -22.62
CA ASP A 580 2.29 -19.75 -23.90
C ASP A 580 3.78 -19.63 -24.27
N GLN A 581 4.46 -18.60 -23.77
CA GLN A 581 5.87 -18.32 -24.03
C GLN A 581 6.52 -17.68 -22.79
N VAL A 582 7.81 -17.98 -22.57
CA VAL A 582 8.59 -17.41 -21.47
C VAL A 582 9.93 -16.84 -21.91
N ASP A 583 10.34 -15.75 -21.27
CA ASP A 583 11.71 -15.23 -21.26
C ASP A 583 12.48 -15.91 -20.12
N TRP A 584 13.65 -16.46 -20.43
CA TRP A 584 14.58 -17.06 -19.47
C TRP A 584 15.90 -16.31 -19.49
N SER A 585 16.37 -15.88 -18.32
CA SER A 585 17.68 -15.26 -18.15
C SER A 585 18.41 -15.75 -16.91
N PHE A 586 19.73 -15.77 -16.97
CA PHE A 586 20.61 -16.07 -15.83
C PHE A 586 22.02 -15.56 -16.10
N TYR A 587 22.85 -15.49 -15.07
CA TYR A 587 24.27 -15.23 -15.19
C TYR A 587 25.07 -16.51 -14.93
N TYR A 588 26.15 -16.69 -15.67
CA TYR A 588 27.07 -17.80 -15.45
C TYR A 588 28.54 -17.38 -15.52
N LYS A 589 29.39 -18.15 -14.84
CA LYS A 589 30.84 -18.03 -14.91
C LYS A 589 31.45 -19.43 -14.87
N THR A 590 32.54 -19.63 -15.59
CA THR A 590 33.43 -20.78 -15.35
C THR A 590 34.74 -20.29 -14.77
N ASP A 591 35.45 -21.13 -14.02
CA ASP A 591 36.81 -20.79 -13.63
C ASP A 591 37.74 -20.60 -14.86
N SER A 592 38.94 -20.06 -14.61
CA SER A 592 39.91 -19.76 -15.67
C SER A 592 40.54 -21.00 -16.32
N ALA A 593 40.56 -22.13 -15.62
CA ALA A 593 41.11 -23.40 -16.09
C ALA A 593 40.04 -24.28 -16.78
N ALA A 594 38.78 -23.86 -16.73
CA ALA A 594 37.66 -24.65 -17.20
C ALA A 594 37.71 -24.88 -18.71
N THR A 595 37.48 -26.12 -19.12
CA THR A 595 37.42 -26.54 -20.53
C THR A 595 36.07 -27.18 -20.83
N GLY A 596 35.69 -27.18 -22.11
CA GLY A 596 34.43 -27.76 -22.53
C GLY A 596 33.23 -26.82 -22.41
N SER A 597 32.03 -27.38 -22.23
CA SER A 597 30.79 -26.62 -22.19
C SER A 597 29.73 -27.27 -21.30
N VAL A 598 28.91 -26.45 -20.64
CA VAL A 598 27.75 -26.90 -19.86
C VAL A 598 26.49 -26.63 -20.68
N ARG A 599 25.57 -27.58 -20.76
CA ARG A 599 24.26 -27.37 -21.39
C ARG A 599 23.26 -26.89 -20.34
N ALA A 600 22.69 -25.72 -20.54
CA ALA A 600 21.53 -25.23 -19.81
C ALA A 600 20.26 -25.57 -20.57
N GLN A 601 19.23 -26.05 -19.88
CA GLN A 601 17.96 -26.49 -20.45
C GLN A 601 16.79 -25.93 -19.63
N LEU A 602 15.74 -25.48 -20.32
CA LEU A 602 14.41 -25.27 -19.76
C LEU A 602 13.50 -26.35 -20.35
N ARG A 603 12.91 -27.20 -19.52
CA ARG A 603 12.20 -28.43 -19.95
C ARG A 603 10.73 -28.38 -19.55
N ALA A 604 9.89 -28.99 -20.36
CA ALA A 604 8.44 -29.03 -20.19
C ALA A 604 7.92 -30.46 -20.04
N PHE A 605 6.99 -30.65 -19.11
CA PHE A 605 6.38 -31.95 -18.81
C PHE A 605 4.86 -31.83 -18.65
N ASP A 606 4.13 -32.88 -19.01
CA ASP A 606 2.69 -33.00 -18.76
C ASP A 606 2.37 -33.40 -17.31
N SER A 607 1.08 -33.53 -16.99
CA SER A 607 0.61 -33.89 -15.64
C SER A 607 0.98 -35.30 -15.20
N ASP A 608 1.31 -36.19 -16.15
CA ASP A 608 1.73 -37.56 -15.89
C ASP A 608 3.26 -37.67 -15.77
N GLY A 609 3.98 -36.56 -15.96
CA GLY A 609 5.43 -36.47 -15.93
C GLY A 609 6.12 -36.86 -17.24
N ASN A 610 5.38 -36.95 -18.36
CA ASN A 610 5.99 -37.21 -19.66
C ASN A 610 6.65 -35.94 -20.19
N PHE A 611 7.83 -36.09 -20.78
CA PHE A 611 8.57 -35.00 -21.42
C PHE A 611 7.89 -34.54 -22.71
N LEU A 612 7.66 -33.23 -22.84
CA LEU A 612 6.99 -32.61 -23.99
C LEU A 612 7.93 -31.83 -24.89
N GLY A 613 9.01 -31.27 -24.33
CA GLY A 613 9.96 -30.46 -25.10
C GLY A 613 10.97 -29.72 -24.20
N GLU A 614 11.99 -29.15 -24.82
CA GLU A 614 13.03 -28.37 -24.12
C GLU A 614 13.59 -27.26 -25.00
N PHE A 615 14.12 -26.22 -24.35
CA PHE A 615 14.97 -25.20 -24.95
C PHE A 615 16.37 -25.30 -24.36
N ASN A 616 17.39 -25.36 -25.23
CA ASN A 616 18.77 -25.65 -24.86
C ASN A 616 19.71 -24.51 -25.22
N ILE A 617 20.65 -24.20 -24.32
CA ILE A 617 21.76 -23.29 -24.58
C ILE A 617 23.07 -23.97 -24.16
N ASP A 618 24.01 -24.08 -25.09
CA ASP A 618 25.35 -24.61 -24.83
C ASP A 618 26.28 -23.47 -24.36
N LEU A 619 26.75 -23.56 -23.12
CA LEU A 619 27.54 -22.55 -22.44
C LEU A 619 29.02 -22.88 -22.50
N ALA A 620 29.74 -22.18 -23.38
CA ALA A 620 31.20 -22.29 -23.45
C ALA A 620 31.89 -21.66 -22.23
N SER A 621 33.10 -22.13 -21.93
CA SER A 621 33.98 -21.57 -20.89
C SER A 621 34.07 -20.04 -21.00
N SER A 622 33.74 -19.36 -19.89
CA SER A 622 33.79 -17.89 -19.79
C SER A 622 35.14 -17.37 -19.29
N LYS A 623 36.07 -18.29 -18.95
CA LYS A 623 37.45 -18.00 -18.50
C LYS A 623 37.51 -16.99 -17.34
N GLY A 624 36.67 -17.20 -16.33
CA GLY A 624 36.65 -16.39 -15.12
C GLY A 624 35.78 -15.12 -15.18
N GLN A 625 35.07 -14.87 -16.28
CA GLN A 625 34.18 -13.71 -16.43
C GLN A 625 32.71 -14.11 -16.28
N TRP A 626 31.91 -13.31 -15.59
CA TRP A 626 30.46 -13.49 -15.59
C TRP A 626 29.85 -13.08 -16.93
N ARG A 627 28.86 -13.84 -17.38
CA ARG A 627 28.15 -13.62 -18.64
C ARG A 627 26.66 -13.78 -18.43
N LYS A 628 25.89 -12.82 -18.94
CA LYS A 628 24.43 -12.91 -19.00
C LYS A 628 24.01 -13.79 -20.16
N ILE A 629 23.05 -14.66 -19.92
CA ILE A 629 22.36 -15.45 -20.94
C ILE A 629 20.88 -15.06 -20.93
N GLN A 630 20.30 -14.98 -22.11
CA GLN A 630 18.88 -14.72 -22.33
C GLN A 630 18.37 -15.58 -23.48
N GLY A 631 17.17 -16.12 -23.34
CA GLY A 631 16.50 -16.90 -24.37
C GLY A 631 14.99 -16.90 -24.19
N GLN A 632 14.27 -17.30 -25.24
CA GLN A 632 12.83 -17.44 -25.24
C GLN A 632 12.45 -18.90 -25.50
N PHE A 633 11.41 -19.37 -24.82
CA PHE A 633 10.89 -20.72 -24.97
C PHE A 633 9.38 -20.69 -25.17
N ASP A 634 8.93 -21.18 -26.33
CA ASP A 634 7.53 -21.49 -26.59
C ASP A 634 7.15 -22.75 -25.81
N ILE A 635 6.19 -22.62 -24.91
CA ILE A 635 5.78 -23.71 -24.03
C ILE A 635 4.92 -24.70 -24.85
N PRO A 636 5.29 -25.99 -24.93
CA PRO A 636 4.48 -26.99 -25.61
C PRO A 636 3.06 -27.10 -25.05
N GLU A 637 2.08 -27.38 -25.91
CA GLU A 637 0.71 -27.64 -25.47
C GLU A 637 0.64 -28.76 -24.42
N ASN A 638 -0.27 -28.61 -23.44
CA ASN A 638 -0.48 -29.55 -22.32
C ASN A 638 0.66 -29.61 -21.28
N THR A 639 1.60 -28.65 -21.31
CA THR A 639 2.60 -28.52 -20.24
C THR A 639 1.92 -28.23 -18.91
N ALA A 640 2.13 -29.12 -17.93
CA ALA A 640 1.67 -28.93 -16.57
C ALA A 640 2.75 -28.30 -15.68
N VAL A 641 4.02 -28.64 -15.93
CA VAL A 641 5.16 -28.15 -15.17
C VAL A 641 6.39 -27.93 -16.04
N LEU A 642 7.24 -27.02 -15.59
CA LEU A 642 8.56 -26.71 -16.14
C LEU A 642 9.65 -27.02 -15.11
N ASP A 643 10.87 -27.32 -15.56
CA ASP A 643 12.05 -27.28 -14.71
C ASP A 643 13.28 -26.72 -15.46
N LEU A 644 14.31 -26.37 -14.69
CA LEU A 644 15.61 -25.96 -15.20
C LEU A 644 16.63 -27.08 -15.00
N ARG A 645 17.51 -27.30 -15.98
CA ARG A 645 18.62 -28.24 -15.88
C ARG A 645 19.93 -27.64 -16.39
N TYR A 646 20.99 -27.76 -15.61
CA TYR A 646 22.35 -27.49 -16.02
C TYR A 646 23.14 -28.80 -16.00
N SER A 647 23.68 -29.19 -17.15
CA SER A 647 24.20 -30.54 -17.37
C SER A 647 25.54 -30.55 -18.10
N SER A 648 26.46 -31.38 -17.63
CA SER A 648 27.66 -31.79 -18.38
C SER A 648 27.55 -33.18 -19.00
N ILE A 649 26.39 -33.84 -18.90
CA ILE A 649 26.20 -35.18 -19.48
C ILE A 649 26.27 -35.13 -21.00
N PHE A 650 25.80 -34.03 -21.59
CA PHE A 650 25.71 -33.88 -23.04
C PHE A 650 27.00 -33.39 -23.68
N LEU A 651 27.80 -32.64 -22.93
CA LEU A 651 29.00 -31.98 -23.41
C LEU A 651 30.10 -32.13 -22.36
N PRO A 652 31.30 -32.62 -22.72
CA PRO A 652 32.37 -32.79 -21.76
C PRO A 652 32.71 -31.41 -21.18
N PHE A 653 32.69 -31.30 -19.85
CA PHE A 653 33.06 -30.10 -19.11
C PHE A 653 34.02 -30.47 -17.98
N GLN A 654 34.99 -29.61 -17.74
CA GLN A 654 35.93 -29.76 -16.64
C GLN A 654 36.18 -28.39 -16.02
N GLY A 655 36.16 -28.33 -14.69
CA GLY A 655 36.34 -27.10 -13.91
C GLY A 655 35.12 -26.78 -13.04
N GLN A 656 35.10 -25.58 -12.48
CA GLN A 656 33.97 -25.00 -11.76
C GLN A 656 33.07 -24.22 -12.73
N PHE A 657 31.76 -24.50 -12.68
CA PHE A 657 30.70 -23.71 -13.31
C PHE A 657 29.86 -23.06 -12.23
N SER A 658 29.61 -21.76 -12.33
CA SER A 658 28.89 -20.97 -11.35
C SER A 658 27.67 -20.31 -11.99
N LEU A 659 26.59 -20.20 -11.23
CA LEU A 659 25.31 -19.61 -11.65
C LEU A 659 24.84 -18.57 -10.65
N ASP A 660 24.11 -17.59 -11.16
CA ASP A 660 23.51 -16.52 -10.38
C ASP A 660 22.30 -15.91 -11.10
N ASP A 661 21.44 -15.20 -10.36
CA ASP A 661 20.35 -14.35 -10.86
C ASP A 661 19.46 -15.01 -11.93
N ILE A 662 18.94 -16.21 -11.64
CA ILE A 662 18.08 -16.96 -12.55
C ILE A 662 16.67 -16.36 -12.51
N ARG A 663 16.10 -16.06 -13.67
CA ARG A 663 14.72 -15.59 -13.80
C ARG A 663 14.01 -16.18 -15.00
N ILE A 664 12.75 -16.56 -14.80
CA ILE A 664 11.81 -16.95 -15.85
C ILE A 664 10.55 -16.11 -15.71
N SER A 665 10.15 -15.45 -16.80
CA SER A 665 8.97 -14.59 -16.84
C SER A 665 8.11 -14.88 -18.06
N LYS A 666 6.79 -14.76 -17.92
CA LYS A 666 5.84 -14.84 -19.03
C LYS A 666 6.14 -13.74 -20.05
N VAL A 667 6.16 -14.09 -21.34
CA VAL A 667 6.12 -13.08 -22.39
C VAL A 667 4.69 -12.61 -22.54
N ILE A 668 4.44 -11.32 -22.27
CA ILE A 668 3.15 -10.70 -22.56
C ILE A 668 3.23 -10.19 -24.00
N PRO A 669 2.38 -10.67 -24.93
CA PRO A 669 2.28 -10.08 -26.26
C PRO A 669 1.98 -8.58 -26.10
N GLU A 670 2.78 -7.71 -26.74
CA GLU A 670 2.43 -6.28 -26.73
C GLU A 670 0.98 -6.14 -27.19
N PRO A 671 0.13 -5.37 -26.47
CA PRO A 671 -1.21 -5.11 -26.94
C PRO A 671 -1.07 -4.49 -28.34
N ALA A 672 -1.64 -5.16 -29.35
CA ALA A 672 -1.67 -4.68 -30.71
C ALA A 672 -2.05 -3.21 -30.65
N THR A 673 -1.13 -2.34 -31.07
CA THR A 673 -1.37 -0.90 -31.12
C THR A 673 -2.58 -0.69 -32.02
N ALA A 674 -3.74 -0.51 -31.40
CA ALA A 674 -4.91 -0.03 -32.09
C ALA A 674 -4.53 1.36 -32.61
N GLY A 675 -4.17 1.42 -33.89
CA GLY A 675 -3.87 2.66 -34.58
C GLY A 675 -5.02 3.61 -34.35
N LEU A 676 -4.79 4.63 -33.53
CA LEU A 676 -5.61 5.83 -33.46
C LEU A 676 -5.57 6.45 -34.86
N VAL A 677 -6.53 6.08 -35.70
CA VAL A 677 -6.85 6.81 -36.91
C VAL A 677 -7.20 8.22 -36.47
N GLY A 678 -6.36 9.17 -36.87
CA GLY A 678 -6.44 10.56 -36.47
C GLY A 678 -7.82 11.15 -36.73
N LEU A 679 -8.46 11.61 -35.66
CA LEU A 679 -9.47 12.66 -35.72
C LEU A 679 -8.75 13.94 -36.16
N ALA A 680 -8.84 14.22 -37.45
CA ALA A 680 -8.39 15.47 -38.04
C ALA A 680 -9.08 16.65 -37.34
N ALA A 681 -8.28 17.50 -36.72
CA ALA A 681 -8.70 18.77 -36.15
C ALA A 681 -9.28 19.65 -37.26
N CYS A 682 -10.60 19.86 -37.21
CA CYS A 682 -11.30 20.83 -38.04
C CYS A 682 -10.82 22.25 -37.64
N THR A 683 -9.89 22.80 -38.41
CA THR A 683 -9.37 24.15 -38.24
C THR A 683 -9.99 25.04 -39.32
N LEU A 684 -11.12 25.66 -39.02
CA LEU A 684 -11.67 26.74 -39.85
C LEU A 684 -12.57 27.64 -38.99
N CYS A 685 -11.95 28.65 -38.37
CA CYS A 685 -12.59 29.94 -38.13
C CYS A 685 -11.53 31.00 -37.77
N ARG A 686 -11.12 31.78 -38.79
CA ARG A 686 -10.70 33.17 -38.64
C ARG A 686 -11.21 34.00 -39.82
N ARG A 687 -12.31 34.73 -39.55
CA ARG A 687 -12.60 36.16 -39.87
C ARG A 687 -12.87 36.58 -41.32
N PRO A 688 -13.55 37.73 -41.55
CA PRO A 688 -13.94 38.82 -40.63
C PRO A 688 -15.20 38.58 -39.81
#